data_AF-A0A947F4C3-F1
#
_entry.id   AF-A0A947F4C3-F1
#
_cell.length_a   1.000
_cell.length_b   1.000
_cell.length_c   1.000
_cell.angle_alpha   90.00
_cell.angle_beta   90.00
_cell.angle_gamma   90.00
#
_symmetry.space_group_name_H-M   'P 1'
#
loop_
_entity.id
_entity.type
_entity.pdbx_description
1 polymer ?
#
loop_
_entity_poly.entity_id
_entity_poly.type
_entity_poly.pdbx_seq_one_letter_code
_entity_poly.pdbx_strand_id
1 'polypeptide(L)'
;HYAEWEDPFPKPSYLYALVAGDLVSIKDGFTTKSEKEVDLQIFVQRRNKDKCAHAMASLKKAMKWDEEVYGLEYDLNQYMVVAVDDFNMGAMENKGLNIFNSKYVLASPETATDQDYLGIEGVIAHEYFHNWTGNRVTCRDWFQLSLKEGLTVFRDQEFSADMNSRAVQRIDDVRLLRQFQFREDEGPMAHPVRPDSYIEINNFYTVTIYNKGAEVVRMIHTIIGPDAFRRGMDLYFKRHDGQAVTCDDFVAAMSDAAKIDLEQFKRWYSQAGTPTLLVDSRWNQHKREYTLIIRQSTPSTPSQTEKKPFHVPILIGLLDGSGNDITTQSANAYEFRGKNILLELKDKEQEFVFENLSERPVVSMLRSFSAPVKTASFHSKEELTTIMSKDTDLFNRWDASFSLSESIILDLTRIVKEQGRLQLDTDYVEAVRNNLISSTHDKALTSLALSLPSETFLAQSMKVVDPDSLHCAHLFTKKELARLLYQDFLEMYRASDQSTTYGITPGEMGKRSFKNVCLGYLMSSAESGDEILELCRKQFFAANNMTDQIAALTAVANLPIYEREEMLDHFENCWSHEPLVMDKWFTIQALSHADDTFERVQKLMNHPLFSLKNPNKVRALVGAFSSNHFHFHDISGSGYQFLAQVIDELDDVNPQITARLSNQFVAWKRYDTTRQHLQKDALEKILYKEKLSRDVYEVVNKSLHS
;
A
#
# COMPACT_ATOMS: atom_id res chain seq x y z
N HIS A 1 -2.82 -33.55 30.68
CA HIS A 1 -2.32 -32.40 31.47
C HIS A 1 -3.33 -31.26 31.32
N TYR A 2 -3.26 -30.22 32.16
CA TYR A 2 -4.00 -28.96 31.99
C TYR A 2 -3.08 -27.79 32.34
N ALA A 3 -3.42 -26.59 31.89
CA ALA A 3 -2.78 -25.34 32.28
C ALA A 3 -3.88 -24.31 32.57
N GLU A 4 -3.66 -23.47 33.57
CA GLU A 4 -4.54 -22.37 33.95
C GLU A 4 -3.78 -21.06 33.74
N TRP A 5 -4.43 -20.10 33.09
CA TRP A 5 -3.87 -18.79 32.78
C TRP A 5 -4.79 -17.70 33.32
N GLU A 6 -4.21 -16.74 34.01
CA GLU A 6 -4.89 -15.55 34.52
C GLU A 6 -4.26 -14.32 33.88
N ASP A 7 -5.07 -13.47 33.26
CA ASP A 7 -4.66 -12.15 32.78
C ASP A 7 -5.30 -11.11 33.69
N PRO A 8 -4.50 -10.27 34.37
CA PRO A 8 -5.00 -9.31 35.36
C PRO A 8 -5.75 -8.13 34.74
N PHE A 9 -5.64 -7.90 33.43
CA PHE A 9 -6.30 -6.78 32.77
C PHE A 9 -7.70 -7.18 32.27
N PRO A 10 -8.75 -6.41 32.62
CA PRO A 10 -10.05 -6.55 31.98
C PRO A 10 -9.90 -6.34 30.47
N LYS A 11 -10.49 -7.23 29.68
CA LYS A 11 -10.46 -7.17 28.22
C LYS A 11 -11.78 -7.62 27.59
N PRO A 12 -12.19 -7.04 26.45
CA PRO A 12 -13.29 -7.57 25.66
C PRO A 12 -12.94 -8.96 25.09
N SER A 13 -13.97 -9.77 24.82
CA SER A 13 -13.79 -11.17 24.41
C SER A 13 -13.09 -11.35 23.06
N TYR A 14 -13.05 -10.33 22.20
CA TYR A 14 -12.33 -10.42 20.91
C TYR A 14 -10.81 -10.54 21.09
N LEU A 15 -10.28 -10.12 22.25
CA LEU A 15 -8.86 -10.25 22.61
C LEU A 15 -8.51 -11.58 23.28
N TYR A 16 -9.49 -12.47 23.46
CA TYR A 16 -9.23 -13.83 23.95
C TYR A 16 -8.42 -14.62 22.91
N ALA A 17 -7.44 -15.39 23.37
CA ALA A 17 -6.70 -16.35 22.56
C ALA A 17 -6.48 -17.65 23.31
N LEU A 18 -6.43 -18.75 22.56
CA LEU A 18 -6.01 -20.06 23.05
C LEU A 18 -5.28 -20.78 21.92
N VAL A 19 -4.09 -21.29 22.22
CA VAL A 19 -3.29 -22.10 21.31
C VAL A 19 -2.90 -23.40 22.02
N ALA A 20 -3.10 -24.52 21.33
CA ALA A 20 -2.66 -25.84 21.77
C ALA A 20 -2.05 -26.59 20.58
N GLY A 21 -0.82 -27.06 20.74
CA GLY A 21 -0.10 -27.80 19.69
C GLY A 21 1.31 -28.20 20.11
N ASP A 22 1.95 -29.03 19.27
CA ASP A 22 3.38 -29.34 19.40
C ASP A 22 4.21 -28.24 18.74
N LEU A 23 4.59 -27.24 19.54
CA LEU A 23 5.31 -26.06 19.11
C LEU A 23 6.66 -25.97 19.82
N VAL A 24 7.64 -25.45 19.11
CA VAL A 24 8.92 -25.04 19.71
C VAL A 24 8.86 -23.55 20.05
N SER A 25 9.44 -23.19 21.19
CA SER A 25 9.50 -21.81 21.68
C SER A 25 10.90 -21.24 21.47
N ILE A 26 10.99 -20.14 20.74
CA ILE A 26 12.19 -19.32 20.59
C ILE A 26 12.12 -18.23 21.64
N LYS A 27 13.08 -18.20 22.55
CA LYS A 27 13.06 -17.36 23.75
C LYS A 27 14.10 -16.25 23.68
N ASP A 28 13.72 -15.08 24.15
CA ASP A 28 14.61 -13.93 24.38
C ASP A 28 14.04 -13.09 25.54
N GLY A 29 14.65 -11.96 25.85
CA GLY A 29 14.16 -11.02 26.85
C GLY A 29 14.21 -9.57 26.38
N PHE A 30 13.44 -8.72 27.06
CA PHE A 30 13.51 -7.26 26.93
C PHE A 30 13.38 -6.61 28.30
N THR A 31 14.32 -5.73 28.63
CA THR A 31 14.26 -4.89 29.84
C THR A 31 13.64 -3.55 29.47
N THR A 32 12.52 -3.20 30.09
CA THR A 32 11.87 -1.91 29.84
C THR A 32 12.66 -0.75 30.43
N LYS A 33 12.30 0.48 30.06
CA LYS A 33 12.89 1.70 30.61
C LYS A 33 12.74 1.82 32.14
N SER A 34 11.71 1.22 32.74
CA SER A 34 11.55 1.13 34.21
C SER A 34 12.22 -0.09 34.85
N GLU A 35 13.11 -0.78 34.10
CA GLU A 35 13.87 -1.96 34.53
C GLU A 35 12.99 -3.21 34.77
N LYS A 36 11.80 -3.27 34.16
CA LYS A 36 10.98 -4.48 34.17
C LYS A 36 11.49 -5.47 33.13
N GLU A 37 11.77 -6.70 33.56
CA GLU A 37 12.11 -7.80 32.65
C GLU A 37 10.83 -8.39 32.03
N VAL A 38 10.85 -8.55 30.70
CA VAL A 38 9.77 -9.15 29.91
C VAL A 38 10.30 -10.36 29.17
N ASP A 39 9.73 -11.53 29.43
CA ASP A 39 10.05 -12.76 28.69
C ASP A 39 9.41 -12.71 27.30
N LEU A 40 10.21 -12.84 26.24
CA LEU A 40 9.72 -12.87 24.86
C LEU A 40 9.74 -14.30 24.32
N GLN A 41 8.63 -14.73 23.71
CA GLN A 41 8.49 -16.08 23.19
C GLN A 41 7.82 -16.09 21.82
N ILE A 42 8.50 -16.65 20.82
CA ILE A 42 7.90 -16.95 19.51
C ILE A 42 7.71 -18.45 19.38
N PHE A 43 6.46 -18.88 19.23
CA PHE A 43 6.08 -20.28 19.06
C PHE A 43 5.84 -20.60 17.58
N VAL A 44 6.52 -21.63 17.10
CA VAL A 44 6.41 -22.11 15.72
C VAL A 44 6.43 -23.64 15.67
N GLN A 45 6.01 -24.21 14.54
CA GLN A 45 6.27 -25.62 14.28
C GLN A 45 7.77 -25.89 14.19
N ARG A 46 8.22 -27.07 14.62
CA ARG A 46 9.65 -27.42 14.71
C ARG A 46 10.47 -27.17 13.43
N ARG A 47 9.85 -27.33 12.25
CA ARG A 47 10.48 -27.06 10.93
C ARG A 47 10.89 -25.61 10.72
N ASN A 48 10.29 -24.66 11.45
CA ASN A 48 10.44 -23.22 11.25
C ASN A 48 11.33 -22.55 12.30
N LYS A 49 11.93 -23.32 13.22
CA LYS A 49 12.65 -22.81 14.39
C LYS A 49 13.75 -21.79 14.06
N ASP A 50 14.40 -21.94 12.90
CA ASP A 50 15.55 -21.14 12.49
C ASP A 50 15.16 -19.88 11.68
N LYS A 51 13.85 -19.60 11.54
CA LYS A 51 13.31 -18.48 10.73
C LYS A 51 12.68 -17.35 11.55
N CYS A 52 12.89 -17.32 12.86
CA CYS A 52 12.20 -16.39 13.78
C CYS A 52 13.06 -15.19 14.21
N ALA A 53 14.34 -15.16 13.83
CA ALA A 53 15.30 -14.18 14.34
C ALA A 53 14.88 -12.72 14.03
N HIS A 54 14.39 -12.48 12.80
CA HIS A 54 13.94 -11.16 12.38
C HIS A 54 12.69 -10.70 13.11
N ALA A 55 11.70 -11.58 13.30
CA ALA A 55 10.50 -11.27 14.07
C ALA A 55 10.83 -10.93 15.53
N MET A 56 11.72 -11.68 16.18
CA MET A 56 12.18 -11.38 17.55
C MET A 56 12.91 -10.03 17.63
N ALA A 57 13.79 -9.74 16.66
CA ALA A 57 14.47 -8.46 16.58
C ALA A 57 13.49 -7.29 16.38
N SER A 58 12.50 -7.47 15.49
CA SER A 58 11.45 -6.49 15.21
C SER A 58 10.60 -6.19 16.44
N LEU A 59 10.24 -7.22 17.22
CA LEU A 59 9.49 -7.05 18.46
C LEU A 59 10.26 -6.18 19.45
N LYS A 60 11.55 -6.45 19.66
CA LYS A 60 12.39 -5.64 20.56
C LYS A 60 12.56 -4.20 20.07
N LYS A 61 12.68 -3.98 18.75
CA LYS A 61 12.70 -2.63 18.17
C LYS A 61 11.38 -1.90 18.42
N ALA A 62 10.24 -2.55 18.20
CA ALA A 62 8.92 -1.97 18.44
C ALA A 62 8.72 -1.60 19.91
N MET A 63 9.09 -2.51 20.83
CA MET A 63 9.11 -2.23 22.27
C MET A 63 9.92 -0.98 22.60
N LYS A 64 11.15 -0.91 22.09
CA LYS A 64 12.05 0.21 22.35
C LYS A 64 11.53 1.52 21.77
N TRP A 65 11.04 1.49 20.53
CA TRP A 65 10.57 2.69 19.85
C TRP A 65 9.32 3.28 20.54
N ASP A 66 8.40 2.44 21.02
CA ASP A 66 7.21 2.94 21.72
C ASP A 66 7.57 3.60 23.07
N GLU A 67 8.62 3.13 23.75
CA GLU A 67 9.18 3.81 24.92
C GLU A 67 9.81 5.17 24.59
N GLU A 68 10.54 5.24 23.47
CA GLU A 68 11.28 6.44 23.08
C GLU A 68 10.36 7.53 22.52
N VAL A 69 9.41 7.16 21.67
CA VAL A 69 8.52 8.10 20.97
C VAL A 69 7.27 8.41 21.78
N TYR A 70 6.64 7.41 22.39
CA TYR A 70 5.39 7.58 23.12
C TYR A 70 5.52 7.36 24.64
N GLY A 71 6.67 6.95 25.16
CA GLY A 71 6.82 6.69 26.60
C GLY A 71 5.94 5.53 27.09
N LEU A 72 5.63 4.57 26.21
CA LEU A 72 4.72 3.46 26.49
C LEU A 72 5.52 2.18 26.71
N GLU A 73 5.50 1.67 27.93
CA GLU A 73 6.13 0.39 28.30
C GLU A 73 5.13 -0.77 28.21
N TYR A 74 5.65 -1.99 28.05
CA TYR A 74 4.83 -3.20 28.09
C TYR A 74 4.38 -3.54 29.52
N ASP A 75 3.14 -3.97 29.68
CA ASP A 75 2.43 -4.01 30.96
C ASP A 75 2.27 -5.42 31.55
N LEU A 76 2.67 -6.48 30.84
CA LEU A 76 2.73 -7.87 31.35
C LEU A 76 4.18 -8.37 31.50
N ASN A 77 4.34 -9.57 32.07
CA ASN A 77 5.66 -10.18 32.30
C ASN A 77 6.13 -11.04 31.13
N GLN A 78 5.23 -11.42 30.23
CA GLN A 78 5.54 -12.27 29.08
C GLN A 78 4.83 -11.73 27.84
N TYR A 79 5.50 -11.80 26.69
CA TYR A 79 4.95 -11.49 25.38
C TYR A 79 5.11 -12.72 24.48
N MET A 80 3.99 -13.33 24.10
CA MET A 80 3.99 -14.53 23.27
C MET A 80 3.46 -14.21 21.86
N VAL A 81 4.15 -14.73 20.86
CA VAL A 81 3.73 -14.71 19.45
C VAL A 81 3.61 -16.16 18.98
N VAL A 82 2.53 -16.49 18.29
CA VAL A 82 2.33 -17.82 17.69
C VAL A 82 2.17 -17.68 16.18
N ALA A 83 3.03 -18.34 15.40
CA ALA A 83 2.90 -18.36 13.94
C ALA A 83 2.06 -19.56 13.47
N VAL A 84 1.02 -19.31 12.69
CA VAL A 84 0.12 -20.32 12.11
C VAL A 84 0.02 -20.17 10.58
N ASP A 85 -0.04 -21.29 9.86
CA ASP A 85 -0.04 -21.30 8.38
C ASP A 85 -1.42 -20.99 7.77
N ASP A 86 -2.50 -21.26 8.50
CA ASP A 86 -3.88 -21.04 8.07
C ASP A 86 -4.50 -19.86 8.85
N PHE A 87 -4.45 -18.65 8.27
CA PHE A 87 -5.00 -17.45 8.90
C PHE A 87 -5.63 -16.48 7.89
N ASN A 88 -6.87 -16.06 8.17
CA ASN A 88 -7.63 -15.15 7.31
C ASN A 88 -7.14 -13.70 7.36
N MET A 89 -6.54 -13.29 8.47
CA MET A 89 -5.97 -11.95 8.66
C MET A 89 -4.43 -12.00 8.53
N GLY A 90 -3.78 -10.86 8.74
CA GLY A 90 -2.32 -10.79 8.82
C GLY A 90 -1.83 -11.30 10.16
N ALA A 91 -2.29 -10.67 11.24
CA ALA A 91 -2.05 -11.07 12.62
C ALA A 91 -3.23 -10.60 13.50
N MET A 92 -3.14 -10.82 14.81
CA MET A 92 -4.16 -10.46 15.79
C MET A 92 -3.51 -10.12 17.14
N GLU A 93 -3.99 -9.04 17.76
CA GLU A 93 -3.37 -8.38 18.91
C GLU A 93 -3.74 -8.96 20.28
N ASN A 94 -4.11 -10.24 20.34
CA ASN A 94 -4.64 -10.86 21.57
C ASN A 94 -3.67 -10.62 22.75
N LYS A 95 -4.18 -10.09 23.86
CA LYS A 95 -3.38 -9.53 24.95
C LYS A 95 -2.35 -10.54 25.48
N GLY A 96 -1.07 -10.29 25.19
CA GLY A 96 0.07 -11.11 25.60
C GLY A 96 0.24 -12.46 24.87
N LEU A 97 -0.64 -12.80 23.92
CA LEU A 97 -0.59 -14.04 23.12
C LEU A 97 -1.04 -13.78 21.68
N ASN A 98 -0.27 -12.98 20.95
CA ASN A 98 -0.60 -12.61 19.59
C ASN A 98 -0.53 -13.83 18.64
N ILE A 99 -1.47 -13.92 17.71
CA ILE A 99 -1.52 -14.98 16.69
C ILE A 99 -1.25 -14.37 15.33
N PHE A 100 -0.23 -14.88 14.63
CA PHE A 100 0.23 -14.36 13.36
C PHE A 100 0.07 -15.38 12.24
N ASN A 101 -0.31 -14.93 11.06
CA ASN A 101 -0.05 -15.68 9.83
C ASN A 101 1.47 -15.86 9.70
N SER A 102 1.93 -17.08 9.39
CA SER A 102 3.36 -17.40 9.31
C SER A 102 4.13 -16.53 8.31
N LYS A 103 3.44 -15.98 7.29
CA LYS A 103 3.96 -14.96 6.37
C LYS A 103 4.57 -13.74 7.08
N TYR A 104 4.05 -13.36 8.25
CA TYR A 104 4.48 -12.19 9.02
C TYR A 104 5.36 -12.55 10.23
N VAL A 105 5.96 -13.74 10.24
CA VAL A 105 6.93 -14.15 11.28
C VAL A 105 8.17 -14.80 10.67
N LEU A 106 8.00 -15.66 9.67
CA LEU A 106 9.06 -16.54 9.19
C LEU A 106 9.89 -15.87 8.09
N ALA A 107 11.18 -15.68 8.34
CA ALA A 107 12.12 -15.19 7.33
C ALA A 107 13.51 -15.82 7.45
N SER A 108 14.08 -16.15 6.29
CA SER A 108 15.52 -16.35 6.07
C SER A 108 15.91 -15.69 4.75
N PRO A 109 17.19 -15.36 4.51
CA PRO A 109 17.64 -14.76 3.24
C PRO A 109 17.19 -15.56 2.01
N GLU A 110 17.16 -16.88 2.13
CA GLU A 110 16.82 -17.80 1.04
C GLU A 110 15.32 -17.96 0.83
N THR A 111 14.46 -17.55 1.77
CA THR A 111 13.00 -17.79 1.71
C THR A 111 12.16 -16.53 1.70
N ALA A 112 12.69 -15.42 2.21
CA ALA A 112 11.99 -14.15 2.37
C ALA A 112 12.65 -13.04 1.56
N THR A 113 11.84 -12.21 0.91
CA THR A 113 12.29 -11.04 0.17
C THR A 113 12.45 -9.84 1.09
N ASP A 114 13.10 -8.79 0.61
CA ASP A 114 13.23 -7.51 1.31
C ASP A 114 11.86 -6.97 1.77
N GLN A 115 10.84 -7.11 0.90
CA GLN A 115 9.47 -6.72 1.22
C GLN A 115 8.85 -7.60 2.32
N ASP A 116 9.18 -8.89 2.39
CA ASP A 116 8.72 -9.75 3.49
C ASP A 116 9.40 -9.33 4.81
N TYR A 117 10.69 -9.01 4.81
CA TYR A 117 11.39 -8.50 5.99
C TYR A 117 10.75 -7.20 6.51
N LEU A 118 10.49 -6.23 5.62
CA LEU A 118 9.80 -4.99 5.98
C LEU A 118 8.36 -5.26 6.46
N GLY A 119 7.64 -6.17 5.81
CA GLY A 119 6.29 -6.57 6.20
C GLY A 119 6.23 -7.23 7.57
N ILE A 120 7.21 -8.10 7.90
CA ILE A 120 7.35 -8.70 9.23
C ILE A 120 7.64 -7.63 10.27
N GLU A 121 8.57 -6.71 9.99
CA GLU A 121 8.92 -5.63 10.92
C GLU A 121 7.73 -4.72 11.23
N GLY A 122 7.00 -4.28 10.20
CA GLY A 122 5.81 -3.45 10.32
C GLY A 122 4.66 -4.15 11.05
N VAL A 123 4.32 -5.40 10.69
CA VAL A 123 3.19 -6.11 11.32
C VAL A 123 3.51 -6.54 12.75
N ILE A 124 4.74 -6.97 13.06
CA ILE A 124 5.13 -7.25 14.46
C ILE A 124 4.98 -5.99 15.31
N ALA A 125 5.38 -4.83 14.79
CA ALA A 125 5.24 -3.56 15.48
C ALA A 125 3.78 -3.14 15.64
N HIS A 126 2.96 -3.26 14.58
CA HIS A 126 1.52 -2.99 14.60
C HIS A 126 0.82 -3.73 15.76
N GLU A 127 1.02 -5.04 15.83
CA GLU A 127 0.38 -5.86 16.86
C GLU A 127 0.92 -5.57 18.27
N TYR A 128 2.19 -5.18 18.40
CA TYR A 128 2.75 -4.71 19.67
C TYR A 128 2.12 -3.38 20.09
N PHE A 129 1.97 -2.42 19.17
CA PHE A 129 1.42 -1.09 19.44
C PHE A 129 -0.04 -1.13 19.88
N HIS A 130 -0.81 -2.11 19.38
CA HIS A 130 -2.16 -2.37 19.86
C HIS A 130 -2.24 -2.67 21.36
N ASN A 131 -1.14 -3.07 22.02
CA ASN A 131 -1.11 -3.23 23.47
C ASN A 131 -1.65 -1.99 24.20
N TRP A 132 -1.39 -0.80 23.65
CA TRP A 132 -1.94 0.46 24.14
C TRP A 132 -3.13 0.95 23.31
N THR A 133 -2.98 1.03 21.99
CA THR A 133 -3.99 1.56 21.06
C THR A 133 -4.90 0.45 20.53
N GLY A 134 -5.65 -0.21 21.42
CA GLY A 134 -6.58 -1.29 21.06
C GLY A 134 -6.91 -2.19 22.24
N ASN A 135 -5.94 -2.44 23.12
CA ASN A 135 -6.09 -3.32 24.27
C ASN A 135 -6.34 -2.52 25.57
N ARG A 136 -5.37 -1.67 25.98
CA ARG A 136 -5.52 -0.84 27.19
C ARG A 136 -6.61 0.22 27.05
N VAL A 137 -6.71 0.82 25.87
CA VAL A 137 -7.90 1.58 25.47
C VAL A 137 -8.52 0.90 24.26
N THR A 138 -9.73 0.35 24.41
CA THR A 138 -10.39 -0.44 23.38
C THR A 138 -11.61 0.28 22.78
N CYS A 139 -12.27 -0.35 21.82
CA CYS A 139 -13.43 0.21 21.13
C CYS A 139 -14.72 -0.01 21.92
N ARG A 140 -15.52 1.04 22.13
CA ARG A 140 -16.87 0.95 22.74
C ARG A 140 -17.80 0.05 21.95
N ASP A 141 -17.72 0.14 20.63
CA ASP A 141 -18.48 -0.63 19.65
C ASP A 141 -17.68 -0.73 18.34
N TRP A 142 -18.06 -1.64 17.45
CA TRP A 142 -17.30 -1.93 16.23
C TRP A 142 -17.35 -0.82 15.18
N PHE A 143 -18.27 0.15 15.27
CA PHE A 143 -18.21 1.33 14.41
C PHE A 143 -16.95 2.16 14.70
N GLN A 144 -16.44 2.08 15.93
CA GLN A 144 -15.20 2.76 16.34
C GLN A 144 -13.93 2.04 15.87
N LEU A 145 -13.99 1.04 14.98
CA LEU A 145 -12.81 0.24 14.62
C LEU A 145 -11.59 1.08 14.21
N SER A 146 -11.80 2.17 13.47
CA SER A 146 -10.70 3.08 13.07
C SER A 146 -10.05 3.84 14.24
N LEU A 147 -10.67 3.90 15.42
CA LEU A 147 -10.03 4.39 16.66
C LEU A 147 -8.75 3.61 16.95
N LYS A 148 -8.82 2.27 16.90
CA LYS A 148 -7.66 1.42 17.12
C LYS A 148 -6.87 1.23 15.82
N GLU A 149 -7.54 0.93 14.71
CA GLU A 149 -6.84 0.58 13.46
C GLU A 149 -6.17 1.79 12.82
N GLY A 150 -6.88 2.91 12.66
CA GLY A 150 -6.29 4.10 12.07
C GLY A 150 -5.12 4.64 12.90
N LEU A 151 -5.24 4.62 14.23
CA LEU A 151 -4.19 5.06 15.13
C LEU A 151 -2.99 4.09 15.17
N THR A 152 -3.22 2.79 15.18
CA THR A 152 -2.15 1.79 15.18
C THR A 152 -1.44 1.74 13.83
N VAL A 153 -2.15 1.83 12.71
CA VAL A 153 -1.53 1.96 11.38
C VAL A 153 -0.69 3.22 11.29
N PHE A 154 -1.17 4.36 11.80
CA PHE A 154 -0.33 5.56 11.88
C PHE A 154 0.96 5.31 12.68
N ARG A 155 0.88 4.59 13.81
CA ARG A 155 2.05 4.25 14.65
C ARG A 155 3.01 3.30 13.93
N ASP A 156 2.53 2.27 13.24
CA ASP A 156 3.41 1.35 12.48
C ASP A 156 4.08 2.01 11.28
N GLN A 157 3.41 2.96 10.63
CA GLN A 157 3.98 3.74 9.54
C GLN A 157 5.09 4.67 10.05
N GLU A 158 4.88 5.33 11.20
CA GLU A 158 5.92 6.16 11.81
C GLU A 158 7.11 5.32 12.30
N PHE A 159 6.86 4.17 12.90
CA PHE A 159 7.91 3.21 13.28
C PHE A 159 8.73 2.75 12.06
N SER A 160 8.06 2.28 11.01
CA SER A 160 8.71 1.78 9.80
C SER A 160 9.50 2.88 9.09
N ALA A 161 8.98 4.11 9.09
CA ALA A 161 9.68 5.29 8.58
C ALA A 161 10.96 5.64 9.36
N ASP A 162 10.94 5.49 10.69
CA ASP A 162 12.09 5.75 11.56
C ASP A 162 13.14 4.64 11.50
N MET A 163 12.72 3.38 11.31
CA MET A 163 13.63 2.24 11.18
C MET A 163 14.32 2.18 9.81
N ASN A 164 13.64 2.65 8.76
CA ASN A 164 14.06 2.48 7.37
C ASN A 164 14.20 3.82 6.63
N SER A 165 13.40 4.04 5.58
CA SER A 165 13.39 5.28 4.79
C SER A 165 12.01 5.89 4.83
N ARG A 166 11.90 7.05 5.49
CA ARG A 166 10.65 7.81 5.62
C ARG A 166 10.01 8.15 4.28
N ALA A 167 10.80 8.50 3.27
CA ALA A 167 10.29 8.81 1.93
C ALA A 167 9.72 7.56 1.24
N VAL A 168 10.44 6.44 1.29
CA VAL A 168 10.00 5.15 0.73
C VAL A 168 8.73 4.66 1.41
N GLN A 169 8.72 4.64 2.75
CA GLN A 169 7.55 4.28 3.55
C GLN A 169 6.34 5.12 3.14
N ARG A 170 6.52 6.45 3.03
CA ARG A 170 5.43 7.33 2.65
C ARG A 170 4.92 7.06 1.23
N ILE A 171 5.80 6.80 0.28
CA ILE A 171 5.42 6.44 -1.08
C ILE A 171 4.59 5.16 -1.09
N ASP A 172 5.02 4.12 -0.39
CA ASP A 172 4.30 2.84 -0.37
C ASP A 172 2.92 2.96 0.28
N ASP A 173 2.80 3.71 1.38
CA ASP A 173 1.53 4.02 2.03
C ASP A 173 0.54 4.72 1.07
N VAL A 174 1.03 5.72 0.34
CA VAL A 174 0.20 6.50 -0.59
C VAL A 174 -0.16 5.70 -1.84
N ARG A 175 0.75 4.86 -2.35
CA ARG A 175 0.46 3.94 -3.46
C ARG A 175 -0.68 3.01 -3.09
N LEU A 176 -0.65 2.43 -1.89
CA LEU A 176 -1.72 1.56 -1.39
C LEU A 176 -3.06 2.32 -1.31
N LEU A 177 -3.06 3.55 -0.80
CA LEU A 177 -4.26 4.40 -0.75
C LEU A 177 -4.83 4.68 -2.15
N ARG A 178 -4.02 5.21 -3.06
CA ARG A 178 -4.52 5.60 -4.39
C ARG A 178 -4.88 4.39 -5.24
N GLN A 179 -4.20 3.25 -5.08
CA GLN A 179 -4.50 2.03 -5.85
C GLN A 179 -5.74 1.29 -5.35
N PHE A 180 -5.95 1.23 -4.03
CA PHE A 180 -7.01 0.39 -3.45
C PHE A 180 -8.07 1.20 -2.71
N GLN A 181 -7.67 2.11 -1.83
CA GLN A 181 -8.59 2.87 -0.99
C GLN A 181 -9.49 3.81 -1.80
N PHE A 182 -8.92 4.56 -2.75
CA PHE A 182 -9.70 5.48 -3.59
C PHE A 182 -10.76 4.75 -4.41
N ARG A 183 -10.43 3.55 -4.93
CA ARG A 183 -11.40 2.69 -5.62
C ARG A 183 -12.52 2.22 -4.69
N GLU A 184 -12.19 1.88 -3.43
CA GLU A 184 -13.19 1.49 -2.42
C GLU A 184 -14.12 2.66 -2.07
N ASP A 185 -13.58 3.87 -1.88
CA ASP A 185 -14.33 5.09 -1.55
C ASP A 185 -15.22 5.61 -2.69
N GLU A 186 -14.92 5.22 -3.93
CA GLU A 186 -15.73 5.52 -5.12
C GLU A 186 -16.71 4.39 -5.49
N GLY A 187 -16.59 3.24 -4.82
CA GLY A 187 -17.35 2.05 -5.15
C GLY A 187 -18.66 1.88 -4.37
N PRO A 188 -19.45 0.85 -4.73
CA PRO A 188 -20.63 0.40 -3.98
C PRO A 188 -20.44 0.22 -2.47
N MET A 189 -19.21 -0.09 -2.04
CA MET A 189 -18.85 -0.35 -0.64
C MET A 189 -18.37 0.90 0.10
N ALA A 190 -18.40 2.09 -0.51
CA ALA A 190 -17.92 3.32 0.11
C ALA A 190 -18.57 3.59 1.48
N HIS A 191 -17.74 3.81 2.49
CA HIS A 191 -18.14 4.13 3.86
C HIS A 191 -17.15 5.12 4.49
N PRO A 192 -17.55 5.92 5.49
CA PRO A 192 -16.58 6.72 6.25
C PRO A 192 -15.66 5.82 7.09
N VAL A 193 -14.57 6.38 7.63
CA VAL A 193 -13.65 5.64 8.51
C VAL A 193 -14.31 5.21 9.83
N ARG A 194 -15.43 5.85 10.23
CA ARG A 194 -16.35 5.37 11.27
C ARG A 194 -17.71 5.08 10.62
N PRO A 195 -17.97 3.84 10.16
CA PRO A 195 -19.18 3.49 9.41
C PRO A 195 -20.47 3.82 10.15
N ASP A 196 -21.53 4.13 9.41
CA ASP A 196 -22.88 4.36 9.97
C ASP A 196 -23.70 3.05 10.11
N SER A 197 -23.35 2.02 9.33
CA SER A 197 -24.05 0.72 9.30
C SER A 197 -23.20 -0.38 8.65
N TYR A 198 -23.39 -1.64 9.04
CA TYR A 198 -22.82 -2.83 8.40
C TYR A 198 -23.79 -4.02 8.48
N ILE A 199 -23.70 -4.97 7.54
CA ILE A 199 -24.38 -6.27 7.67
C ILE A 199 -23.45 -7.28 8.35
N GLU A 200 -22.21 -7.36 7.89
CA GLU A 200 -21.16 -8.22 8.44
C GLU A 200 -19.94 -7.38 8.80
N ILE A 201 -19.50 -7.42 10.05
CA ILE A 201 -18.39 -6.57 10.52
C ILE A 201 -17.05 -6.96 9.88
N ASN A 202 -16.88 -8.24 9.54
CA ASN A 202 -15.65 -8.71 8.87
C ASN A 202 -15.43 -8.05 7.50
N ASN A 203 -16.49 -7.57 6.84
CA ASN A 203 -16.39 -6.81 5.58
C ASN A 203 -15.83 -5.38 5.77
N PHE A 204 -15.72 -4.90 7.00
CA PHE A 204 -15.26 -3.54 7.32
C PHE A 204 -13.80 -3.49 7.79
N TYR A 205 -13.09 -4.63 7.80
CA TYR A 205 -11.63 -4.66 7.90
C TYR A 205 -11.01 -4.24 6.55
N THR A 206 -11.12 -2.94 6.26
CA THR A 206 -10.95 -2.33 4.93
C THR A 206 -9.79 -1.35 4.90
N VAL A 207 -9.34 -1.04 3.69
CA VAL A 207 -8.30 -0.03 3.47
C VAL A 207 -8.77 1.35 3.95
N THR A 208 -10.08 1.62 3.88
CA THR A 208 -10.68 2.84 4.42
C THR A 208 -10.55 2.95 5.94
N ILE A 209 -10.87 1.90 6.71
CA ILE A 209 -10.77 1.96 8.19
C ILE A 209 -9.31 2.00 8.67
N TYR A 210 -8.43 1.25 8.01
CA TYR A 210 -7.02 1.13 8.36
C TYR A 210 -6.21 2.31 7.83
N ASN A 211 -6.00 2.36 6.51
CA ASN A 211 -5.05 3.28 5.90
C ASN A 211 -5.61 4.70 5.76
N LYS A 212 -6.87 4.89 5.32
CA LYS A 212 -7.47 6.25 5.36
C LYS A 212 -7.68 6.71 6.80
N GLY A 213 -7.98 5.79 7.73
CA GLY A 213 -7.95 6.07 9.17
C GLY A 213 -6.61 6.64 9.65
N ALA A 214 -5.49 6.04 9.24
CA ALA A 214 -4.15 6.54 9.52
C ALA A 214 -3.89 7.91 8.92
N GLU A 215 -4.37 8.18 7.70
CA GLU A 215 -4.29 9.51 7.10
C GLU A 215 -5.09 10.56 7.88
N VAL A 216 -6.25 10.19 8.44
CA VAL A 216 -7.03 11.07 9.32
C VAL A 216 -6.24 11.39 10.60
N VAL A 217 -5.58 10.40 11.21
CA VAL A 217 -4.69 10.64 12.36
C VAL A 217 -3.49 11.50 11.97
N ARG A 218 -2.87 11.23 10.82
CA ARG A 218 -1.74 12.00 10.26
C ARG A 218 -2.12 13.45 9.98
N MET A 219 -3.33 13.72 9.49
CA MET A 219 -3.84 15.07 9.31
C MET A 219 -3.98 15.82 10.64
N ILE A 220 -4.47 15.17 11.70
CA ILE A 220 -4.48 15.76 13.05
C ILE A 220 -3.05 16.11 13.47
N HIS A 221 -2.10 15.16 13.35
CA HIS A 221 -0.69 15.38 13.65
C HIS A 221 -0.08 16.55 12.85
N THR A 222 -0.44 16.70 11.57
CA THR A 222 -0.02 17.83 10.72
C THR A 222 -0.61 19.15 11.19
N ILE A 223 -1.91 19.19 11.52
CA ILE A 223 -2.61 20.42 11.94
C ILE A 223 -2.08 20.92 13.30
N ILE A 224 -1.96 20.03 14.28
CA ILE A 224 -1.62 20.44 15.66
C ILE A 224 -0.11 20.42 15.94
N GLY A 225 0.68 19.76 15.09
CA GLY A 225 2.11 19.58 15.27
C GLY A 225 2.49 18.42 16.20
N PRO A 226 3.78 18.01 16.18
CA PRO A 226 4.23 16.77 16.84
C PRO A 226 4.13 16.86 18.36
N ASP A 227 4.53 18.01 18.93
CA ASP A 227 4.56 18.21 20.37
C ASP A 227 3.15 18.21 20.97
N ALA A 228 2.19 18.84 20.29
CA ALA A 228 0.80 18.85 20.73
C ALA A 228 0.14 17.48 20.53
N PHE A 229 0.44 16.79 19.43
CA PHE A 229 -0.02 15.43 19.20
C PHE A 229 0.50 14.48 20.29
N ARG A 230 1.78 14.58 20.66
CA ARG A 230 2.34 13.78 21.75
C ARG A 230 1.62 14.04 23.07
N ARG A 231 1.41 15.31 23.45
CA ARG A 231 0.62 15.65 24.65
C ARG A 231 -0.84 15.18 24.55
N GLY A 232 -1.41 15.17 23.36
CA GLY A 232 -2.75 14.65 23.09
C GLY A 232 -2.84 13.15 23.35
N MET A 233 -1.82 12.38 22.93
CA MET A 233 -1.71 10.95 23.25
C MET A 233 -1.60 10.72 24.77
N ASP A 234 -0.80 11.52 25.49
CA ASP A 234 -0.73 11.45 26.96
C ASP A 234 -2.08 11.68 27.62
N LEU A 235 -2.79 12.71 27.15
CA LEU A 235 -4.10 13.06 27.68
C LEU A 235 -5.14 11.98 27.37
N TYR A 236 -5.09 11.39 26.17
CA TYR A 236 -5.95 10.29 25.76
C TYR A 236 -5.79 9.08 26.69
N PHE A 237 -4.56 8.60 26.89
CA PHE A 237 -4.32 7.48 27.80
C PHE A 237 -4.66 7.82 29.25
N LYS A 238 -4.28 9.02 29.72
CA LYS A 238 -4.63 9.48 31.08
C LYS A 238 -6.14 9.46 31.36
N ARG A 239 -6.96 9.74 30.35
CA ARG A 239 -8.43 9.77 30.48
C ARG A 239 -9.08 8.40 30.35
N HIS A 240 -8.55 7.55 29.48
CA HIS A 240 -9.29 6.42 28.92
C HIS A 240 -8.65 5.05 29.13
N ASP A 241 -7.51 4.97 29.79
CA ASP A 241 -6.89 3.71 30.17
C ASP A 241 -7.87 2.79 30.95
N GLY A 242 -7.95 1.52 30.52
CA GLY A 242 -8.87 0.51 31.05
C GLY A 242 -10.32 0.63 30.55
N GLN A 243 -10.60 1.46 29.53
CA GLN A 243 -11.96 1.74 29.06
C GLN A 243 -12.15 1.38 27.58
N ALA A 244 -13.42 1.24 27.20
CA ALA A 244 -13.88 1.14 25.83
C ALA A 244 -14.47 2.48 25.38
N VAL A 245 -13.84 3.15 24.41
CA VAL A 245 -14.14 4.56 24.04
C VAL A 245 -14.42 4.75 22.55
N THR A 246 -14.57 5.99 22.11
CA THR A 246 -14.98 6.36 20.74
C THR A 246 -13.93 7.19 20.00
N CYS A 247 -14.07 7.31 18.67
CA CYS A 247 -13.26 8.23 17.87
C CYS A 247 -13.37 9.68 18.35
N ASP A 248 -14.54 10.10 18.86
CA ASP A 248 -14.74 11.47 19.34
C ASP A 248 -13.94 11.76 20.62
N ASP A 249 -13.74 10.76 21.48
CA ASP A 249 -12.91 10.88 22.68
C ASP A 249 -11.44 11.11 22.34
N PHE A 250 -10.93 10.42 21.31
CA PHE A 250 -9.59 10.65 20.78
C PHE A 250 -9.42 12.06 20.21
N VAL A 251 -10.34 12.50 19.35
CA VAL A 251 -10.31 13.86 18.78
C VAL A 251 -10.42 14.92 19.88
N ALA A 252 -11.23 14.70 20.91
CA ALA A 252 -11.34 15.60 22.05
C ALA A 252 -10.03 15.73 22.83
N ALA A 253 -9.32 14.62 23.09
CA ALA A 253 -8.00 14.66 23.73
C ALA A 253 -6.97 15.45 22.90
N MET A 254 -6.98 15.28 21.58
CA MET A 254 -6.10 16.03 20.67
C MET A 254 -6.43 17.52 20.66
N SER A 255 -7.73 17.87 20.56
CA SER A 255 -8.21 19.24 20.58
C SER A 255 -7.85 19.96 21.89
N ASP A 256 -8.06 19.32 23.04
CA ASP A 256 -7.76 19.88 24.36
C ASP A 256 -6.26 20.10 24.58
N ALA A 257 -5.42 19.16 24.15
CA ALA A 257 -3.97 19.25 24.31
C ALA A 257 -3.33 20.31 23.39
N ALA A 258 -3.93 20.54 22.22
CA ALA A 258 -3.49 21.54 21.25
C ALA A 258 -4.13 22.92 21.49
N LYS A 259 -5.28 22.99 22.17
CA LYS A 259 -6.16 24.16 22.25
C LYS A 259 -6.59 24.66 20.85
N ILE A 260 -6.86 23.71 19.95
CA ILE A 260 -7.31 23.95 18.58
C ILE A 260 -8.69 23.30 18.41
N ASP A 261 -9.63 24.03 17.83
CA ASP A 261 -10.95 23.50 17.49
C ASP A 261 -10.86 22.51 16.31
N LEU A 262 -11.26 21.26 16.56
CA LEU A 262 -11.30 20.18 15.58
C LEU A 262 -12.73 19.75 15.24
N GLU A 263 -13.75 20.56 15.56
CA GLU A 263 -15.15 20.20 15.30
C GLU A 263 -15.44 20.01 13.80
N GLN A 264 -14.96 20.90 12.94
CA GLN A 264 -15.07 20.70 11.49
C GLN A 264 -14.29 19.47 11.01
N PHE A 265 -13.15 19.17 11.66
CA PHE A 265 -12.30 18.04 11.31
C PHE A 265 -13.03 16.70 11.49
N LYS A 266 -13.96 16.59 12.44
CA LYS A 266 -14.77 15.38 12.67
C LYS A 266 -15.56 14.92 11.44
N ARG A 267 -15.76 15.77 10.43
CA ARG A 267 -16.34 15.38 9.13
C ARG A 267 -15.57 14.27 8.44
N TRP A 268 -14.27 14.12 8.69
CA TRP A 268 -13.46 13.00 8.20
C TRP A 268 -13.90 11.65 8.75
N TYR A 269 -14.46 11.62 9.96
CA TYR A 269 -15.01 10.41 10.57
C TYR A 269 -16.43 10.08 10.09
N SER A 270 -17.16 11.04 9.50
CA SER A 270 -18.58 10.86 9.17
C SER A 270 -18.92 10.95 7.68
N GLN A 271 -17.98 11.34 6.82
CA GLN A 271 -18.21 11.45 5.37
C GLN A 271 -17.33 10.48 4.59
N ALA A 272 -17.97 9.60 3.81
CA ALA A 272 -17.31 8.71 2.85
C ALA A 272 -16.87 9.47 1.59
N GLY A 273 -16.06 8.80 0.77
CA GLY A 273 -15.62 9.30 -0.53
C GLY A 273 -14.34 10.11 -0.44
N THR A 274 -13.71 10.26 -1.61
CA THR A 274 -12.44 10.97 -1.79
C THR A 274 -12.69 12.40 -2.24
N PRO A 275 -12.26 13.43 -1.48
CA PRO A 275 -12.36 14.81 -1.93
C PRO A 275 -11.45 15.08 -3.13
N THR A 276 -11.89 15.96 -4.03
CA THR A 276 -11.13 16.45 -5.16
C THR A 276 -10.85 17.94 -4.99
N LEU A 277 -9.58 18.31 -5.13
CA LEU A 277 -9.09 19.68 -5.17
C LEU A 277 -9.00 20.17 -6.61
N LEU A 278 -9.59 21.33 -6.89
CA LEU A 278 -9.34 22.11 -8.09
C LEU A 278 -8.45 23.29 -7.70
N VAL A 279 -7.32 23.44 -8.40
CA VAL A 279 -6.30 24.45 -8.10
C VAL A 279 -6.14 25.37 -9.29
N ASP A 280 -6.38 26.65 -9.07
CA ASP A 280 -6.04 27.73 -10.01
C ASP A 280 -4.96 28.62 -9.40
N SER A 281 -4.24 29.36 -10.25
CA SER A 281 -3.27 30.34 -9.77
C SER A 281 -3.24 31.63 -10.58
N ARG A 282 -2.80 32.70 -9.92
CA ARG A 282 -2.58 34.03 -10.54
C ARG A 282 -1.20 34.55 -10.13
N TRP A 283 -0.44 35.04 -11.11
CA TRP A 283 0.84 35.71 -10.87
C TRP A 283 0.75 37.19 -11.21
N ASN A 284 1.10 38.06 -10.26
CA ASN A 284 1.20 39.50 -10.47
C ASN A 284 2.66 39.94 -10.32
N GLN A 285 3.34 40.10 -11.46
CA GLN A 285 4.75 40.49 -11.50
C GLN A 285 5.01 41.87 -10.89
N HIS A 286 4.09 42.84 -11.08
CA HIS A 286 4.27 44.20 -10.55
C HIS A 286 4.21 44.25 -9.04
N LYS A 287 3.33 43.43 -8.44
CA LYS A 287 3.19 43.33 -6.98
C LYS A 287 4.09 42.26 -6.36
N ARG A 288 4.72 41.41 -7.18
CA ARG A 288 5.49 40.25 -6.71
C ARG A 288 4.64 39.30 -5.85
N GLU A 289 3.40 39.11 -6.28
CA GLU A 289 2.36 38.36 -5.57
C GLU A 289 1.94 37.14 -6.40
N TYR A 290 1.90 35.98 -5.75
CA TYR A 290 1.33 34.75 -6.30
C TYR A 290 0.10 34.36 -5.47
N THR A 291 -1.02 34.07 -6.14
CA THR A 291 -2.26 33.67 -5.48
C THR A 291 -2.64 32.27 -5.92
N LEU A 292 -2.87 31.37 -4.96
CA LEU A 292 -3.50 30.08 -5.17
C LEU A 292 -4.98 30.17 -4.82
N ILE A 293 -5.84 29.69 -5.72
CA ILE A 293 -7.28 29.57 -5.48
C ILE A 293 -7.60 28.08 -5.46
N ILE A 294 -7.98 27.57 -4.29
CA ILE A 294 -8.20 26.14 -4.09
C ILE A 294 -9.67 25.90 -3.79
N ARG A 295 -10.30 25.01 -4.55
CA ARG A 295 -11.67 24.56 -4.34
C ARG A 295 -11.70 23.09 -3.95
N GLN A 296 -12.55 22.74 -3.00
CA GLN A 296 -12.80 21.34 -2.65
C GLN A 296 -14.24 20.92 -2.97
N SER A 297 -14.37 19.68 -3.43
CA SER A 297 -15.66 19.02 -3.61
C SER A 297 -15.50 17.52 -3.37
N THR A 298 -16.59 16.84 -3.03
CA THR A 298 -16.60 15.38 -2.87
C THR A 298 -17.80 14.84 -3.62
N PRO A 299 -17.62 13.85 -4.52
CA PRO A 299 -18.73 13.20 -5.19
C PRO A 299 -19.71 12.56 -4.18
N SER A 300 -20.97 12.44 -4.57
CA SER A 300 -21.94 11.64 -3.81
C SER A 300 -21.50 10.18 -3.76
N THR A 301 -21.72 9.52 -2.63
CA THR A 301 -21.53 8.07 -2.48
C THR A 301 -22.90 7.39 -2.27
N PRO A 302 -23.05 6.06 -2.45
CA PRO A 302 -24.36 5.39 -2.42
C PRO A 302 -25.22 5.71 -1.19
N SER A 303 -24.60 5.80 -0.01
CA SER A 303 -25.30 6.09 1.25
C SER A 303 -25.30 7.58 1.65
N GLN A 304 -24.60 8.46 0.92
CA GLN A 304 -24.41 9.86 1.29
C GLN A 304 -24.40 10.76 0.06
N THR A 305 -25.54 11.39 -0.24
CA THR A 305 -25.72 12.28 -1.38
C THR A 305 -25.29 13.72 -1.10
N GLU A 306 -25.42 14.18 0.15
CA GLU A 306 -24.97 15.51 0.58
C GLU A 306 -23.55 15.45 1.18
N LYS A 307 -22.65 16.29 0.67
CA LYS A 307 -21.26 16.40 1.14
C LYS A 307 -20.95 17.82 1.60
N LYS A 308 -20.43 17.95 2.83
CA LYS A 308 -19.97 19.22 3.41
C LYS A 308 -18.46 19.37 3.20
N PRO A 309 -17.93 20.61 3.13
CA PRO A 309 -16.48 20.84 3.03
C PRO A 309 -15.72 20.21 4.20
N PHE A 310 -14.61 19.57 3.92
CA PHE A 310 -13.69 19.07 4.94
C PHE A 310 -12.80 20.18 5.47
N HIS A 311 -12.12 19.92 6.57
CA HIS A 311 -10.91 20.68 6.97
C HIS A 311 -9.71 19.93 6.41
N VAL A 312 -9.15 20.43 5.30
CA VAL A 312 -8.08 19.78 4.53
C VAL A 312 -6.76 20.51 4.80
N PRO A 313 -5.78 19.89 5.50
CA PRO A 313 -4.43 20.42 5.59
C PRO A 313 -3.65 20.16 4.30
N ILE A 314 -3.17 21.22 3.64
CA ILE A 314 -2.42 21.15 2.40
C ILE A 314 -1.02 21.67 2.65
N LEU A 315 -0.01 20.80 2.61
CA LEU A 315 1.39 21.20 2.62
C LEU A 315 1.84 21.54 1.21
N ILE A 316 2.49 22.68 1.03
CA ILE A 316 3.09 23.08 -0.24
C ILE A 316 4.55 23.51 -0.08
N GLY A 317 5.28 23.51 -1.18
CA GLY A 317 6.49 24.30 -1.38
C GLY A 317 6.37 25.19 -2.60
N LEU A 318 7.05 26.34 -2.58
CA LEU A 318 7.14 27.25 -3.72
C LEU A 318 8.58 27.21 -4.23
N LEU A 319 8.78 26.69 -5.44
CA LEU A 319 10.10 26.46 -6.02
C LEU A 319 10.49 27.60 -6.96
N ASP A 320 11.76 28.02 -6.89
CA ASP A 320 12.39 28.90 -7.88
C ASP A 320 12.72 28.15 -9.19
N GLY A 321 13.19 28.83 -10.23
CA GLY A 321 13.61 28.21 -11.49
C GLY A 321 14.76 27.19 -11.35
N SER A 322 15.49 27.24 -10.24
CA SER A 322 16.53 26.27 -9.86
C SER A 322 16.00 25.15 -8.95
N GLY A 323 14.69 25.13 -8.67
CA GLY A 323 14.02 24.15 -7.84
C GLY A 323 14.25 24.30 -6.33
N ASN A 324 14.78 25.42 -5.85
CA ASN A 324 14.94 25.65 -4.43
C ASN A 324 13.66 26.24 -3.83
N ASP A 325 13.34 25.83 -2.60
CA ASP A 325 12.24 26.43 -1.83
C ASP A 325 12.48 27.93 -1.56
N ILE A 326 11.51 28.73 -1.99
CA ILE A 326 11.40 30.17 -1.77
C ILE A 326 10.75 30.45 -0.42
N THR A 327 11.42 31.24 0.41
CA THR A 327 10.81 31.78 1.63
C THR A 327 9.91 32.96 1.24
N THR A 328 8.67 32.95 1.71
CA THR A 328 7.66 33.97 1.42
C THR A 328 6.87 34.35 2.67
N GLN A 329 6.12 35.44 2.59
CA GLN A 329 5.16 35.86 3.61
C GLN A 329 3.74 35.64 3.08
N SER A 330 2.85 35.21 3.98
CA SER A 330 1.42 35.05 3.69
C SER A 330 0.61 35.38 4.93
N ALA A 331 -0.56 36.00 4.74
CA ALA A 331 -1.46 36.33 5.83
C ALA A 331 -2.30 35.14 6.32
N ASN A 332 -2.46 34.10 5.48
CA ASN A 332 -3.34 32.95 5.73
C ASN A 332 -2.71 31.61 5.36
N ALA A 333 -1.37 31.55 5.35
CA ALA A 333 -0.59 30.34 5.23
C ALA A 333 0.51 30.32 6.30
N TYR A 334 0.78 29.16 6.87
CA TYR A 334 1.66 29.02 8.02
C TYR A 334 2.96 28.33 7.63
N GLU A 335 4.10 28.88 8.06
CA GLU A 335 5.38 28.16 7.95
C GLU A 335 5.29 26.86 8.75
N PHE A 336 5.63 25.75 8.11
CA PHE A 336 5.56 24.42 8.69
C PHE A 336 6.89 23.72 8.50
N ARG A 337 7.56 23.37 9.61
CA ARG A 337 8.79 22.56 9.69
C ARG A 337 9.71 22.64 8.45
N GLY A 338 10.77 23.45 8.55
CA GLY A 338 11.64 23.71 7.41
C GLY A 338 10.99 24.75 6.50
N LYS A 339 11.00 24.54 5.18
CA LYS A 339 10.47 25.50 4.20
C LYS A 339 9.09 25.12 3.63
N ASN A 340 8.40 24.13 4.23
CA ASN A 340 7.03 23.82 3.83
C ASN A 340 6.07 24.90 4.34
N ILE A 341 4.96 25.04 3.64
CA ILE A 341 3.88 25.97 3.99
C ILE A 341 2.59 25.19 4.15
N LEU A 342 1.93 25.30 5.30
CA LEU A 342 0.64 24.70 5.58
C LEU A 342 -0.50 25.65 5.23
N LEU A 343 -1.39 25.20 4.35
CA LEU A 343 -2.66 25.82 4.03
C LEU A 343 -3.79 25.03 4.69
N GLU A 344 -4.72 25.70 5.36
CA GLU A 344 -5.91 25.07 5.92
C GLU A 344 -7.14 25.42 5.07
N LEU A 345 -7.54 24.49 4.19
CA LEU A 345 -8.75 24.62 3.39
C LEU A 345 -9.97 24.10 4.16
N LYS A 346 -10.81 25.01 4.66
CA LYS A 346 -12.02 24.76 5.45
C LYS A 346 -13.30 25.08 4.67
N ASP A 347 -13.26 26.05 3.75
CA ASP A 347 -14.41 26.41 2.92
C ASP A 347 -14.41 25.66 1.60
N LYS A 348 -15.50 25.80 0.82
CA LYS A 348 -15.60 25.25 -0.54
C LYS A 348 -14.53 25.83 -1.47
N GLU A 349 -14.13 27.07 -1.25
CA GLU A 349 -13.17 27.83 -2.03
C GLU A 349 -12.44 28.80 -1.11
N GLN A 350 -11.11 28.83 -1.18
CA GLN A 350 -10.27 29.82 -0.49
C GLN A 350 -9.13 30.29 -1.39
N GLU A 351 -8.72 31.54 -1.18
CA GLU A 351 -7.55 32.13 -1.82
C GLU A 351 -6.40 32.24 -0.81
N PHE A 352 -5.19 31.83 -1.21
CA PHE A 352 -3.96 31.95 -0.43
C PHE A 352 -2.99 32.84 -1.20
N VAL A 353 -2.53 33.93 -0.57
CA VAL A 353 -1.68 34.94 -1.21
C VAL A 353 -0.27 34.88 -0.64
N PHE A 354 0.72 34.83 -1.53
CA PHE A 354 2.14 34.77 -1.22
C PHE A 354 2.83 36.02 -1.79
N GLU A 355 3.52 36.74 -0.92
CA GLU A 355 4.11 38.04 -1.25
C GLU A 355 5.64 37.97 -1.38
N ASN A 356 6.23 39.04 -1.91
CA ASN A 356 7.68 39.24 -2.00
C ASN A 356 8.43 38.22 -2.88
N LEU A 357 7.76 37.61 -3.86
CA LEU A 357 8.36 36.62 -4.76
C LEU A 357 9.13 37.32 -5.90
N SER A 358 10.37 36.90 -6.19
CA SER A 358 11.17 37.49 -7.28
C SER A 358 10.72 37.04 -8.68
N GLU A 359 10.08 35.89 -8.77
CA GLU A 359 9.61 35.27 -10.01
C GLU A 359 8.33 34.44 -9.75
N ARG A 360 7.68 33.98 -10.82
CA ARG A 360 6.55 33.06 -10.71
C ARG A 360 7.07 31.71 -10.19
N PRO A 361 6.58 31.21 -9.04
CA PRO A 361 7.04 29.94 -8.50
C PRO A 361 6.41 28.74 -9.22
N VAL A 362 7.10 27.60 -9.17
CA VAL A 362 6.49 26.28 -9.42
C VAL A 362 5.99 25.74 -8.08
N VAL A 363 4.72 25.33 -8.02
CA VAL A 363 4.10 24.90 -6.77
C VAL A 363 4.28 23.40 -6.57
N SER A 364 5.05 23.00 -5.57
CA SER A 364 5.06 21.63 -5.09
C SER A 364 3.83 21.42 -4.21
N MET A 365 2.76 20.85 -4.78
CA MET A 365 1.45 20.75 -4.13
C MET A 365 1.31 19.47 -3.33
N LEU A 366 0.58 19.52 -2.21
CA LEU A 366 0.24 18.36 -1.39
C LEU A 366 1.47 17.55 -0.94
N ARG A 367 2.55 18.25 -0.55
CA ARG A 367 3.82 17.65 -0.11
C ARG A 367 3.62 16.55 0.92
N SER A 368 4.37 15.46 0.75
CA SER A 368 4.24 14.25 1.58
C SER A 368 2.79 13.71 1.66
N PHE A 369 1.96 13.99 0.65
CA PHE A 369 0.53 13.64 0.60
C PHE A 369 -0.22 14.09 1.86
N SER A 370 -0.19 15.39 2.19
CA SER A 370 -0.66 15.90 3.47
C SER A 370 -2.14 15.67 3.80
N ALA A 371 -2.96 15.30 2.81
CA ALA A 371 -4.35 14.86 2.98
C ALA A 371 -4.74 13.80 1.93
N PRO A 372 -5.65 12.85 2.24
CA PRO A 372 -6.10 11.81 1.32
C PRO A 372 -7.13 12.34 0.31
N VAL A 373 -6.64 13.16 -0.63
CA VAL A 373 -7.46 13.84 -1.64
C VAL A 373 -6.91 13.59 -3.05
N LYS A 374 -7.78 13.74 -4.05
CA LYS A 374 -7.38 13.85 -5.46
C LYS A 374 -7.08 15.31 -5.77
N THR A 375 -6.09 15.58 -6.61
CA THR A 375 -5.83 16.90 -7.16
C THR A 375 -6.07 16.85 -8.65
N ALA A 376 -6.94 17.71 -9.18
CA ALA A 376 -7.09 17.83 -10.62
C ALA A 376 -5.79 18.37 -11.22
N SER A 377 -5.38 17.83 -12.36
CA SER A 377 -4.12 18.23 -13.02
C SER A 377 -4.13 19.73 -13.32
N PHE A 378 -3.15 20.44 -12.79
CA PHE A 378 -2.93 21.87 -13.02
C PHE A 378 -1.47 22.21 -13.37
N HIS A 379 -0.55 21.26 -13.19
CA HIS A 379 0.85 21.41 -13.58
C HIS A 379 1.04 21.15 -15.08
N SER A 380 1.91 21.93 -15.71
CA SER A 380 2.42 21.59 -17.04
C SER A 380 3.43 20.44 -16.98
N LYS A 381 3.75 19.82 -18.12
CA LYS A 381 4.79 18.78 -18.21
C LYS A 381 6.17 19.32 -17.80
N GLU A 382 6.45 20.58 -18.09
CA GLU A 382 7.70 21.26 -17.71
C GLU A 382 7.76 21.52 -16.20
N GLU A 383 6.63 21.89 -15.58
CA GLU A 383 6.53 22.05 -14.12
C GLU A 383 6.70 20.69 -13.41
N LEU A 384 6.07 19.62 -13.90
CA LEU A 384 6.27 18.26 -13.37
C LEU A 384 7.72 17.79 -13.51
N THR A 385 8.36 18.05 -14.65
CA THR A 385 9.79 17.75 -14.84
C THR A 385 10.65 18.52 -13.85
N THR A 386 10.33 19.78 -13.59
CA THR A 386 11.03 20.61 -12.59
C THR A 386 10.90 20.02 -11.19
N ILE A 387 9.67 19.66 -10.77
CA ILE A 387 9.40 19.03 -9.46
C ILE A 387 10.16 17.71 -9.35
N MET A 388 10.01 16.82 -10.34
CA MET A 388 10.67 15.52 -10.37
C MET A 388 12.19 15.61 -10.18
N SER A 389 12.83 16.56 -10.85
CA SER A 389 14.30 16.66 -10.83
C SER A 389 14.86 17.45 -9.66
N LYS A 390 14.11 18.42 -9.10
CA LYS A 390 14.69 19.43 -8.22
C LYS A 390 13.98 19.65 -6.89
N ASP A 391 12.75 19.15 -6.71
CA ASP A 391 12.00 19.37 -5.48
C ASP A 391 12.75 18.82 -4.25
N THR A 392 12.70 19.53 -3.14
CA THR A 392 13.28 19.11 -1.87
C THR A 392 12.44 18.05 -1.16
N ASP A 393 11.14 17.96 -1.45
CA ASP A 393 10.27 16.91 -0.94
C ASP A 393 10.39 15.64 -1.81
N LEU A 394 11.06 14.63 -1.26
CA LEU A 394 11.37 13.39 -1.98
C LEU A 394 10.11 12.61 -2.40
N PHE A 395 9.02 12.73 -1.64
CA PHE A 395 7.75 12.13 -2.01
C PHE A 395 7.18 12.81 -3.26
N ASN A 396 7.17 14.15 -3.33
CA ASN A 396 6.68 14.89 -4.49
C ASN A 396 7.57 14.74 -5.72
N ARG A 397 8.88 14.50 -5.55
CA ARG A 397 9.73 14.10 -6.67
C ARG A 397 9.24 12.81 -7.33
N TRP A 398 8.96 11.80 -6.52
CA TRP A 398 8.37 10.55 -6.98
C TRP A 398 6.97 10.77 -7.57
N ASP A 399 6.12 11.55 -6.89
CA ASP A 399 4.75 11.79 -7.32
C ASP A 399 4.69 12.48 -8.69
N ALA A 400 5.63 13.39 -8.96
CA ALA A 400 5.77 14.03 -10.27
C ALA A 400 6.25 13.04 -11.34
N SER A 401 7.21 12.14 -11.04
CA SER A 401 7.59 11.05 -11.95
C SER A 401 6.39 10.17 -12.29
N PHE A 402 5.63 9.81 -11.27
CA PHE A 402 4.47 8.93 -11.37
C PHE A 402 3.34 9.58 -12.18
N SER A 403 3.02 10.85 -11.91
CA SER A 403 2.01 11.64 -12.62
C SER A 403 2.37 11.87 -14.10
N LEU A 404 3.66 12.12 -14.39
CA LEU A 404 4.15 12.26 -15.76
C LEU A 404 4.00 10.93 -16.54
N SER A 405 4.38 9.82 -15.90
CA SER A 405 4.25 8.48 -16.47
C SER A 405 2.79 8.10 -16.74
N GLU A 406 1.90 8.41 -15.79
CA GLU A 406 0.45 8.24 -15.95
C GLU A 406 -0.08 9.02 -17.16
N SER A 407 0.23 10.32 -17.26
CA SER A 407 -0.22 11.16 -18.37
C SER A 407 0.22 10.58 -19.72
N ILE A 408 1.46 10.10 -19.82
CA ILE A 408 2.02 9.58 -21.06
C ILE A 408 1.37 8.26 -21.45
N ILE A 409 1.18 7.34 -20.50
CA ILE A 409 0.56 6.04 -20.79
C ILE A 409 -0.90 6.22 -21.20
N LEU A 410 -1.65 7.10 -20.53
CA LEU A 410 -3.04 7.40 -20.88
C LEU A 410 -3.17 8.06 -22.26
N ASP A 411 -2.26 8.96 -22.61
CA ASP A 411 -2.18 9.54 -23.96
C ASP A 411 -1.92 8.46 -25.02
N LEU A 412 -0.97 7.56 -24.76
CA LEU A 412 -0.68 6.42 -25.64
C LEU A 412 -1.86 5.45 -25.73
N THR A 413 -2.59 5.20 -24.65
CA THR A 413 -3.81 4.38 -24.66
C THR A 413 -4.85 4.94 -25.65
N ARG A 414 -5.04 6.26 -25.68
CA ARG A 414 -5.90 6.91 -26.67
C ARG A 414 -5.38 6.72 -28.09
N ILE A 415 -4.07 6.87 -28.31
CA ILE A 415 -3.45 6.68 -29.63
C ILE A 415 -3.60 5.24 -30.11
N VAL A 416 -3.41 4.23 -29.25
CA VAL A 416 -3.65 2.81 -29.57
C VAL A 416 -5.09 2.62 -30.06
N LYS A 417 -6.05 3.15 -29.32
CA LYS A 417 -7.48 3.05 -29.64
C LYS A 417 -7.83 3.69 -30.99
N GLU A 418 -7.17 4.80 -31.33
CA GLU A 418 -7.32 5.50 -32.61
C GLU A 418 -6.48 4.87 -33.74
N GLN A 419 -5.78 3.75 -33.48
CA GLN A 419 -4.86 3.07 -34.40
C GLN A 419 -3.74 3.98 -34.91
N GLY A 420 -3.31 4.94 -34.07
CA GLY A 420 -2.23 5.85 -34.35
C GLY A 420 -0.85 5.24 -34.11
N ARG A 421 0.19 5.97 -34.52
CA ARG A 421 1.59 5.58 -34.30
C ARG A 421 2.03 5.92 -32.88
N LEU A 422 2.50 4.94 -32.14
CA LEU A 422 3.05 5.12 -30.79
C LEU A 422 4.47 5.68 -30.84
N GLN A 423 4.74 6.66 -29.98
CA GLN A 423 6.06 7.25 -29.79
C GLN A 423 6.12 7.88 -28.39
N LEU A 424 7.27 7.74 -27.71
CA LEU A 424 7.55 8.47 -26.48
C LEU A 424 8.10 9.86 -26.77
N ASP A 425 7.71 10.82 -25.95
CA ASP A 425 8.26 12.18 -25.96
C ASP A 425 9.75 12.15 -25.55
N THR A 426 10.60 12.84 -26.31
CA THR A 426 12.04 12.91 -26.03
C THR A 426 12.31 13.50 -24.66
N ASP A 427 11.55 14.53 -24.25
CA ASP A 427 11.76 15.20 -22.96
C ASP A 427 11.49 14.25 -21.79
N TYR A 428 10.48 13.38 -21.92
CA TYR A 428 10.21 12.33 -20.93
C TYR A 428 11.34 11.30 -20.87
N VAL A 429 11.84 10.85 -22.02
CA VAL A 429 12.93 9.87 -22.09
C VAL A 429 14.21 10.43 -21.44
N GLU A 430 14.57 11.69 -21.71
CA GLU A 430 15.70 12.35 -21.07
C GLU A 430 15.49 12.52 -19.56
N ALA A 431 14.27 12.82 -19.12
CA ALA A 431 13.98 12.98 -17.70
C ALA A 431 14.07 11.64 -16.94
N VAL A 432 13.64 10.53 -17.56
CA VAL A 432 13.86 9.16 -17.06
C VAL A 432 15.35 8.83 -17.04
N ARG A 433 16.11 9.14 -18.12
CA ARG A 433 17.56 8.94 -18.17
C ARG A 433 18.26 9.65 -17.02
N ASN A 434 17.95 10.92 -16.79
CA ASN A 434 18.55 11.73 -15.74
C ASN A 434 18.33 11.13 -14.35
N ASN A 435 17.13 10.60 -14.07
CA ASN A 435 16.87 9.90 -12.82
C ASN A 435 17.64 8.57 -12.72
N LEU A 436 17.70 7.81 -13.82
CA LEU A 436 18.38 6.51 -13.89
C LEU A 436 19.89 6.63 -13.63
N ILE A 437 20.58 7.56 -14.29
CA ILE A 437 22.05 7.68 -14.23
C ILE A 437 22.54 8.51 -13.05
N SER A 438 21.65 9.17 -12.32
CA SER A 438 22.08 10.07 -11.26
C SER A 438 22.66 9.30 -10.06
N SER A 439 23.88 9.69 -9.69
CA SER A 439 24.65 9.11 -8.59
C SER A 439 24.31 9.69 -7.21
N THR A 440 23.57 10.80 -7.15
CA THR A 440 23.26 11.52 -5.91
C THR A 440 21.94 11.08 -5.26
N HIS A 441 21.18 10.18 -5.89
CA HIS A 441 19.87 9.75 -5.40
C HIS A 441 19.95 8.47 -4.58
N ASP A 442 19.10 8.39 -3.55
CA ASP A 442 18.77 7.15 -2.86
C ASP A 442 18.22 6.14 -3.89
N LYS A 443 18.86 4.98 -3.99
CA LYS A 443 18.51 3.95 -4.96
C LYS A 443 17.12 3.37 -4.74
N ALA A 444 16.62 3.32 -3.51
CA ALA A 444 15.24 2.91 -3.27
C ALA A 444 14.25 3.91 -3.88
N LEU A 445 14.49 5.21 -3.70
CA LEU A 445 13.66 6.25 -4.30
C LEU A 445 13.74 6.24 -5.84
N THR A 446 14.94 6.10 -6.41
CA THR A 446 15.10 5.98 -7.86
C THR A 446 14.34 4.77 -8.42
N SER A 447 14.37 3.64 -7.72
CA SER A 447 13.62 2.43 -8.12
C SER A 447 12.11 2.67 -8.19
N LEU A 448 11.58 3.37 -7.19
CA LEU A 448 10.16 3.75 -7.15
C LEU A 448 9.81 4.75 -8.25
N ALA A 449 10.68 5.73 -8.53
CA ALA A 449 10.47 6.72 -9.58
C ALA A 449 10.53 6.12 -11.00
N LEU A 450 11.32 5.06 -11.17
CA LEU A 450 11.39 4.28 -12.42
C LEU A 450 10.27 3.24 -12.54
N SER A 451 9.48 3.00 -11.50
CA SER A 451 8.39 2.03 -11.56
C SER A 451 7.16 2.66 -12.22
N LEU A 452 6.71 2.09 -13.34
CA LEU A 452 5.50 2.56 -14.02
C LEU A 452 4.24 2.32 -13.16
N PRO A 453 3.24 3.21 -13.23
CA PRO A 453 1.92 2.98 -12.64
C PRO A 453 1.30 1.67 -13.14
N SER A 454 0.66 0.90 -12.26
CA SER A 454 0.00 -0.34 -12.66
C SER A 454 -1.24 -0.08 -13.54
N GLU A 455 -1.60 -1.03 -14.40
CA GLU A 455 -2.80 -0.92 -15.23
C GLU A 455 -4.08 -0.74 -14.41
N THR A 456 -4.18 -1.41 -13.26
CA THR A 456 -5.31 -1.23 -12.34
C THR A 456 -5.38 0.20 -11.78
N PHE A 457 -4.22 0.83 -11.52
CA PHE A 457 -4.16 2.23 -11.12
C PHE A 457 -4.60 3.14 -12.28
N LEU A 458 -4.01 2.98 -13.46
CA LEU A 458 -4.29 3.81 -14.64
C LEU A 458 -5.75 3.73 -15.08
N ALA A 459 -6.37 2.56 -14.96
CA ALA A 459 -7.79 2.36 -15.23
C ALA A 459 -8.69 3.28 -14.38
N GLN A 460 -8.24 3.70 -13.18
CA GLN A 460 -9.01 4.60 -12.32
C GLN A 460 -9.15 6.01 -12.90
N SER A 461 -8.21 6.42 -13.76
CA SER A 461 -8.24 7.72 -14.45
C SER A 461 -9.06 7.70 -15.74
N MET A 462 -9.52 6.51 -16.17
CA MET A 462 -10.33 6.34 -17.37
C MET A 462 -11.84 6.42 -17.04
N LYS A 463 -12.58 7.22 -17.81
CA LYS A 463 -14.05 7.28 -17.70
C LYS A 463 -14.70 5.95 -18.11
N VAL A 464 -14.22 5.37 -19.20
CA VAL A 464 -14.56 4.01 -19.65
C VAL A 464 -13.24 3.27 -19.78
N VAL A 465 -13.07 2.21 -19.00
CA VAL A 465 -11.86 1.39 -18.95
C VAL A 465 -11.78 0.54 -20.21
N ASP A 466 -10.62 0.58 -20.85
CA ASP A 466 -10.29 -0.13 -22.09
C ASP A 466 -9.02 -0.97 -21.81
N PRO A 467 -9.17 -2.19 -21.27
CA PRO A 467 -8.04 -3.01 -20.81
C PRO A 467 -7.03 -3.31 -21.92
N ASP A 468 -7.51 -3.56 -23.13
CA ASP A 468 -6.68 -3.98 -24.27
C ASP A 468 -5.75 -2.84 -24.73
N SER A 469 -6.33 -1.64 -24.94
CA SER A 469 -5.56 -0.47 -25.37
C SER A 469 -4.59 0.00 -24.27
N LEU A 470 -5.01 -0.11 -23.01
CA LEU A 470 -4.18 0.24 -21.86
C LEU A 470 -2.98 -0.68 -21.73
N HIS A 471 -3.20 -1.99 -21.81
CA HIS A 471 -2.14 -3.00 -21.75
C HIS A 471 -1.10 -2.80 -22.86
N CYS A 472 -1.57 -2.57 -24.10
CA CYS A 472 -0.71 -2.29 -25.24
C CYS A 472 0.16 -1.04 -25.01
N ALA A 473 -0.43 0.06 -24.55
CA ALA A 473 0.27 1.31 -24.28
C ALA A 473 1.28 1.18 -23.12
N HIS A 474 0.92 0.45 -22.06
CA HIS A 474 1.78 0.20 -20.91
C HIS A 474 3.00 -0.65 -21.30
N LEU A 475 2.78 -1.77 -22.00
CA LEU A 475 3.87 -2.61 -22.52
C LEU A 475 4.75 -1.86 -23.51
N PHE A 476 4.17 -1.09 -24.44
CA PHE A 476 4.93 -0.25 -25.37
C PHE A 476 5.85 0.72 -24.62
N THR A 477 5.32 1.43 -23.63
CA THR A 477 6.09 2.40 -22.83
C THR A 477 7.30 1.74 -22.17
N LYS A 478 7.10 0.58 -21.54
CA LYS A 478 8.18 -0.17 -20.89
C LYS A 478 9.25 -0.62 -21.89
N LYS A 479 8.83 -1.25 -23.00
CA LYS A 479 9.74 -1.75 -24.04
C LYS A 479 10.51 -0.63 -24.74
N GLU A 480 9.85 0.49 -25.02
CA GLU A 480 10.46 1.61 -25.73
C GLU A 480 11.45 2.38 -24.84
N LEU A 481 11.16 2.54 -23.54
CA LEU A 481 12.15 3.04 -22.57
C LEU A 481 13.36 2.11 -22.49
N ALA A 482 13.14 0.80 -22.37
CA ALA A 482 14.21 -0.19 -22.34
C ALA A 482 15.09 -0.13 -23.61
N ARG A 483 14.48 0.07 -24.78
CA ARG A 483 15.19 0.19 -26.07
C ARG A 483 16.00 1.49 -26.17
N LEU A 484 15.39 2.63 -25.83
CA LEU A 484 16.02 3.95 -25.95
C LEU A 484 17.12 4.18 -24.91
N LEU A 485 16.99 3.57 -23.73
CA LEU A 485 17.91 3.70 -22.59
C LEU A 485 18.68 2.40 -22.30
N TYR A 486 18.82 1.52 -23.30
CA TYR A 486 19.38 0.17 -23.13
C TYR A 486 20.77 0.19 -22.45
N GLN A 487 21.69 1.02 -22.95
CA GLN A 487 23.05 1.12 -22.40
C GLN A 487 23.03 1.67 -20.97
N ASP A 488 22.21 2.70 -20.71
CA ASP A 488 22.07 3.28 -19.37
C ASP A 488 21.58 2.23 -18.36
N PHE A 489 20.54 1.45 -18.71
CA PHE A 489 20.03 0.37 -17.84
C PHE A 489 21.06 -0.74 -17.62
N LEU A 490 21.77 -1.17 -18.67
CA LEU A 490 22.77 -2.22 -18.59
C LEU A 490 23.96 -1.82 -17.71
N GLU A 491 24.46 -0.59 -17.87
CA GLU A 491 25.53 -0.05 -17.03
C GLU A 491 25.09 0.05 -15.57
N MET A 492 23.89 0.56 -15.31
CA MET A 492 23.34 0.70 -13.96
C MET A 492 23.06 -0.64 -13.28
N TYR A 493 22.60 -1.65 -14.03
CA TYR A 493 22.47 -3.02 -13.55
C TYR A 493 23.84 -3.58 -13.11
N ARG A 494 24.85 -3.53 -13.99
CA ARG A 494 26.20 -4.04 -13.71
C ARG A 494 26.88 -3.31 -12.55
N ALA A 495 26.68 -2.00 -12.43
CA ALA A 495 27.21 -1.22 -11.30
C ALA A 495 26.58 -1.63 -9.96
N SER A 496 25.32 -2.08 -9.97
CA SER A 496 24.58 -2.47 -8.77
C SER A 496 24.80 -3.93 -8.37
N ASP A 497 25.31 -4.77 -9.28
CA ASP A 497 25.57 -6.21 -9.07
C ASP A 497 26.89 -6.51 -8.33
N GLN A 498 27.61 -5.48 -7.85
CA GLN A 498 28.93 -5.65 -7.23
C GLN A 498 28.91 -6.06 -5.75
N SER A 499 27.73 -6.17 -5.12
CA SER A 499 27.63 -6.57 -3.71
C SER A 499 27.58 -8.08 -3.54
N THR A 500 28.59 -8.66 -2.89
CA THR A 500 28.67 -10.12 -2.65
C THR A 500 28.09 -10.57 -1.32
N THR A 501 27.88 -9.65 -0.37
CA THR A 501 27.27 -9.96 0.94
C THR A 501 25.81 -9.53 0.96
N TYR A 502 24.91 -10.43 1.34
CA TYR A 502 23.50 -10.11 1.57
C TYR A 502 23.34 -9.42 2.92
N GLY A 503 22.54 -8.35 2.93
CA GLY A 503 22.15 -7.64 4.13
C GLY A 503 20.83 -6.92 3.93
N ILE A 504 20.12 -6.67 5.03
CA ILE A 504 18.77 -6.10 5.07
C ILE A 504 18.78 -4.62 5.49
N THR A 505 19.91 -3.93 5.32
CA THR A 505 19.95 -2.48 5.59
C THR A 505 19.21 -1.72 4.47
N PRO A 506 18.63 -0.54 4.76
CA PRO A 506 17.91 0.25 3.74
C PRO A 506 18.73 0.52 2.48
N GLY A 507 20.04 0.80 2.63
CA GLY A 507 20.93 1.04 1.48
C GLY A 507 21.17 -0.21 0.62
N GLU A 508 21.26 -1.40 1.22
CA GLU A 508 21.42 -2.66 0.48
C GLU A 508 20.13 -3.08 -0.22
N MET A 509 18.98 -2.94 0.46
CA MET A 509 17.66 -3.16 -0.12
C MET A 509 17.41 -2.20 -1.31
N GLY A 510 17.77 -0.93 -1.16
CA GLY A 510 17.65 0.06 -2.23
C GLY A 510 18.50 -0.27 -3.47
N LYS A 511 19.74 -0.76 -3.28
CA LYS A 511 20.59 -1.21 -4.40
C LYS A 511 20.01 -2.44 -5.10
N ARG A 512 19.50 -3.43 -4.35
CA ARG A 512 18.85 -4.62 -4.93
C ARG A 512 17.58 -4.23 -5.70
N SER A 513 16.73 -3.41 -5.11
CA SER A 513 15.52 -2.90 -5.78
C SER A 513 15.87 -2.22 -7.11
N PHE A 514 16.89 -1.36 -7.11
CA PHE A 514 17.33 -0.64 -8.31
C PHE A 514 17.89 -1.59 -9.37
N LYS A 515 18.74 -2.54 -8.97
CA LYS A 515 19.25 -3.61 -9.84
C LYS A 515 18.09 -4.37 -10.50
N ASN A 516 17.10 -4.76 -9.72
CA ASN A 516 15.97 -5.57 -10.16
C ASN A 516 15.01 -4.80 -11.08
N VAL A 517 14.81 -3.49 -10.85
CA VAL A 517 14.07 -2.62 -11.79
C VAL A 517 14.80 -2.53 -13.13
N CYS A 518 16.12 -2.31 -13.13
CA CYS A 518 16.92 -2.29 -14.37
C CYS A 518 16.80 -3.62 -15.13
N LEU A 519 16.94 -4.76 -14.44
CA LEU A 519 16.77 -6.08 -15.06
C LEU A 519 15.37 -6.25 -15.66
N GLY A 520 14.33 -5.80 -14.95
CA GLY A 520 12.94 -5.88 -15.42
C GLY A 520 12.66 -5.03 -16.68
N TYR A 521 13.36 -3.91 -16.87
CA TYR A 521 13.32 -3.15 -18.12
C TYR A 521 14.06 -3.87 -19.23
N LEU A 522 15.31 -4.30 -18.99
CA LEU A 522 16.13 -5.00 -19.98
C LEU A 522 15.43 -6.27 -20.51
N MET A 523 14.84 -7.05 -19.61
CA MET A 523 14.11 -8.28 -19.96
C MET A 523 12.78 -8.03 -20.69
N SER A 524 12.24 -6.80 -20.70
CA SER A 524 10.95 -6.54 -21.35
C SER A 524 10.99 -6.70 -22.88
N SER A 525 12.18 -6.66 -23.47
CA SER A 525 12.40 -6.83 -24.92
C SER A 525 13.42 -7.94 -25.22
N ALA A 526 13.76 -8.79 -24.24
CA ALA A 526 14.74 -9.85 -24.44
C ALA A 526 14.18 -11.01 -25.27
N GLU A 527 15.04 -11.59 -26.10
CA GLU A 527 14.76 -12.80 -26.89
C GLU A 527 15.63 -13.97 -26.42
N SER A 528 15.27 -15.20 -26.80
CA SER A 528 16.08 -16.38 -26.46
C SER A 528 17.48 -16.28 -27.05
N GLY A 529 18.49 -16.57 -26.24
CA GLY A 529 19.90 -16.47 -26.61
C GLY A 529 20.53 -15.07 -26.53
N ASP A 530 19.80 -14.06 -26.04
CA ASP A 530 20.32 -12.71 -25.81
C ASP A 530 21.20 -12.64 -24.53
N GLU A 531 22.18 -11.72 -24.53
CA GLU A 531 23.06 -11.45 -23.39
C GLU A 531 22.26 -11.13 -22.11
N ILE A 532 21.15 -10.40 -22.26
CA ILE A 532 20.29 -10.03 -21.14
C ILE A 532 19.62 -11.25 -20.49
N LEU A 533 19.22 -12.24 -21.29
CA LEU A 533 18.65 -13.48 -20.76
C LEU A 533 19.69 -14.24 -19.93
N GLU A 534 20.95 -14.28 -20.39
CA GLU A 534 22.04 -14.89 -19.62
C GLU A 534 22.32 -14.13 -18.30
N LEU A 535 22.20 -12.79 -18.28
CA LEU A 535 22.26 -12.02 -17.04
C LEU A 535 21.11 -12.38 -16.08
N CYS A 536 19.88 -12.51 -16.59
CA CYS A 536 18.72 -12.92 -15.82
C CYS A 536 18.89 -14.33 -15.23
N ARG A 537 19.34 -15.29 -16.04
CA ARG A 537 19.64 -16.66 -15.59
C ARG A 537 20.73 -16.67 -14.54
N LYS A 538 21.83 -15.94 -14.77
CA LYS A 538 22.93 -15.81 -13.80
C LYS A 538 22.41 -15.26 -12.48
N GLN A 539 21.58 -14.22 -12.51
CA GLN A 539 20.99 -13.67 -11.29
C GLN A 539 20.12 -14.74 -10.59
N PHE A 540 19.25 -15.45 -11.31
CA PHE A 540 18.39 -16.48 -10.72
C PHE A 540 19.15 -17.64 -10.07
N PHE A 541 20.12 -18.23 -10.78
CA PHE A 541 20.85 -19.42 -10.32
C PHE A 541 21.97 -19.09 -9.33
N ALA A 542 22.54 -17.89 -9.38
CA ALA A 542 23.61 -17.46 -8.47
C ALA A 542 23.11 -16.58 -7.30
N ALA A 543 21.82 -16.25 -7.25
CA ALA A 543 21.24 -15.48 -6.16
C ALA A 543 21.48 -16.18 -4.82
N ASN A 544 22.00 -15.42 -3.86
CA ASN A 544 22.14 -15.83 -2.46
C ASN A 544 20.98 -15.34 -1.58
N ASN A 545 19.93 -14.80 -2.20
CA ASN A 545 18.76 -14.24 -1.54
C ASN A 545 17.51 -14.37 -2.41
N MET A 546 16.35 -14.49 -1.77
CA MET A 546 15.07 -14.67 -2.46
C MET A 546 14.67 -13.42 -3.28
N THR A 547 15.03 -12.21 -2.84
CA THR A 547 14.69 -10.94 -3.55
C THR A 547 15.19 -10.95 -4.99
N ASP A 548 16.47 -11.24 -5.20
CA ASP A 548 17.07 -11.25 -6.55
C ASP A 548 16.60 -12.46 -7.36
N GLN A 549 16.43 -13.62 -6.72
CA GLN A 549 15.96 -14.84 -7.39
C GLN A 549 14.55 -14.64 -7.96
N ILE A 550 13.60 -14.11 -7.18
CA ILE A 550 12.23 -13.91 -7.68
C ILE A 550 12.13 -12.76 -8.66
N ALA A 551 12.99 -11.74 -8.57
CA ALA A 551 12.99 -10.65 -9.54
C ALA A 551 13.35 -11.16 -10.94
N ALA A 552 14.38 -12.02 -11.03
CA ALA A 552 14.75 -12.69 -12.27
C ALA A 552 13.65 -13.65 -12.75
N LEU A 553 13.06 -14.44 -11.84
CA LEU A 553 11.95 -15.35 -12.20
C LEU A 553 10.72 -14.59 -12.71
N THR A 554 10.40 -13.46 -12.09
CA THR A 554 9.29 -12.58 -12.50
C THR A 554 9.56 -11.99 -13.89
N ALA A 555 10.78 -11.56 -14.16
CA ALA A 555 11.16 -11.00 -15.45
C ALA A 555 10.99 -12.04 -16.58
N VAL A 556 11.48 -13.28 -16.39
CA VAL A 556 11.36 -14.34 -17.41
C VAL A 556 9.93 -14.88 -17.54
N ALA A 557 9.12 -14.86 -16.47
CA ALA A 557 7.74 -15.36 -16.49
C ALA A 557 6.84 -14.66 -17.51
N ASN A 558 7.19 -13.43 -17.89
CA ASN A 558 6.46 -12.63 -18.87
C ASN A 558 6.81 -12.96 -20.34
N LEU A 559 7.78 -13.85 -20.58
CA LEU A 559 8.28 -14.16 -21.92
C LEU A 559 7.89 -15.58 -22.35
N PRO A 560 7.38 -15.80 -23.58
CA PRO A 560 7.04 -17.14 -24.08
C PRO A 560 8.28 -17.88 -24.62
N ILE A 561 9.28 -18.09 -23.76
CA ILE A 561 10.56 -18.73 -24.11
C ILE A 561 10.81 -20.01 -23.29
N TYR A 562 11.70 -20.88 -23.77
CA TYR A 562 12.00 -22.16 -23.13
C TYR A 562 12.54 -22.00 -21.70
N GLU A 563 13.41 -21.01 -21.50
CA GLU A 563 14.07 -20.73 -20.23
C GLU A 563 13.07 -20.36 -19.12
N ARG A 564 11.88 -19.87 -19.49
CA ARG A 564 10.79 -19.63 -18.54
C ARG A 564 10.38 -20.92 -17.82
N GLU A 565 10.12 -21.99 -18.58
CA GLU A 565 9.70 -23.26 -17.99
C GLU A 565 10.84 -23.90 -17.20
N GLU A 566 12.07 -23.86 -17.73
CA GLU A 566 13.26 -24.36 -17.02
C GLU A 566 13.42 -23.72 -15.64
N MET A 567 13.29 -22.40 -15.56
CA MET A 567 13.46 -21.65 -14.31
C MET A 567 12.26 -21.85 -13.36
N LEU A 568 11.03 -21.93 -13.86
CA LEU A 568 9.84 -22.22 -13.05
C LEU A 568 9.90 -23.63 -12.45
N ASP A 569 10.26 -24.64 -13.24
CA ASP A 569 10.41 -26.03 -12.81
C ASP A 569 11.56 -26.17 -11.81
N HIS A 570 12.70 -25.50 -12.05
CA HIS A 570 13.81 -25.50 -11.11
C HIS A 570 13.39 -24.91 -9.76
N PHE A 571 12.69 -23.77 -9.77
CA PHE A 571 12.22 -23.12 -8.57
C PHE A 571 11.26 -24.02 -7.77
N GLU A 572 10.29 -24.64 -8.43
CA GLU A 572 9.38 -25.58 -7.78
C GLU A 572 10.12 -26.76 -7.15
N ASN A 573 11.03 -27.39 -7.89
CA ASN A 573 11.81 -28.53 -7.38
C ASN A 573 12.63 -28.17 -6.13
N CYS A 574 13.19 -26.96 -6.09
CA CYS A 574 13.91 -26.46 -4.92
C CYS A 574 12.98 -26.17 -3.74
N TRP A 575 11.80 -25.61 -3.98
CA TRP A 575 10.99 -24.94 -2.96
C TRP A 575 9.65 -25.60 -2.64
N SER A 576 9.31 -26.73 -3.26
CA SER A 576 8.05 -27.47 -3.05
C SER A 576 7.74 -27.79 -1.57
N HIS A 577 8.77 -27.88 -0.72
CA HIS A 577 8.67 -28.12 0.71
C HIS A 577 8.45 -26.85 1.56
N GLU A 578 8.51 -25.66 0.96
CA GLU A 578 8.37 -24.34 1.59
C GLU A 578 7.06 -23.65 1.14
N PRO A 579 5.95 -23.78 1.90
CA PRO A 579 4.65 -23.30 1.45
C PRO A 579 4.59 -21.81 1.09
N LEU A 580 5.24 -20.95 1.88
CA LEU A 580 5.26 -19.50 1.66
C LEU A 580 6.08 -19.11 0.42
N VAL A 581 7.14 -19.86 0.11
CA VAL A 581 7.94 -19.64 -1.10
C VAL A 581 7.12 -20.04 -2.34
N MET A 582 6.38 -21.14 -2.26
CA MET A 582 5.48 -21.56 -3.34
C MET A 582 4.32 -20.58 -3.58
N ASP A 583 3.89 -19.79 -2.59
CA ASP A 583 2.92 -18.69 -2.81
C ASP A 583 3.48 -17.65 -3.79
N LYS A 584 4.78 -17.35 -3.71
CA LYS A 584 5.44 -16.43 -4.66
C LYS A 584 5.44 -17.02 -6.07
N TRP A 585 5.73 -18.31 -6.19
CA TRP A 585 5.73 -19.02 -7.47
C TRP A 585 4.36 -19.06 -8.14
N PHE A 586 3.28 -19.27 -7.38
CA PHE A 586 1.90 -19.14 -7.90
C PHE A 586 1.61 -17.70 -8.33
N THR A 587 1.99 -16.72 -7.52
CA THR A 587 1.74 -15.29 -7.77
C THR A 587 2.43 -14.81 -9.05
N ILE A 588 3.69 -15.19 -9.25
CA ILE A 588 4.49 -14.82 -10.43
C ILE A 588 3.80 -15.31 -11.71
N GLN A 589 3.34 -16.56 -11.71
CA GLN A 589 2.66 -17.12 -12.88
C GLN A 589 1.29 -16.49 -13.12
N ALA A 590 0.52 -16.19 -12.05
CA ALA A 590 -0.81 -15.60 -12.15
C ALA A 590 -0.79 -14.12 -12.61
N LEU A 591 0.30 -13.40 -12.33
CA LEU A 591 0.49 -12.00 -12.72
C LEU A 591 1.25 -11.82 -14.04
N SER A 592 1.65 -12.90 -14.71
CA SER A 592 2.33 -12.82 -16.00
C SER A 592 1.47 -12.13 -17.07
N HIS A 593 2.12 -11.43 -18.00
CA HIS A 593 1.51 -10.85 -19.19
C HIS A 593 1.64 -11.76 -20.42
N ALA A 594 2.13 -12.99 -20.26
CA ALA A 594 2.23 -13.93 -21.36
C ALA A 594 0.85 -14.44 -21.78
N ASP A 595 0.64 -14.67 -23.08
CA ASP A 595 -0.65 -15.07 -23.64
C ASP A 595 -1.23 -16.36 -23.01
N ASP A 596 -0.36 -17.29 -22.56
CA ASP A 596 -0.76 -18.57 -21.94
C ASP A 596 -1.14 -18.46 -20.44
N THR A 597 -1.14 -17.26 -19.86
CA THR A 597 -1.33 -17.05 -18.41
C THR A 597 -2.61 -17.65 -17.86
N PHE A 598 -3.76 -17.45 -18.53
CA PHE A 598 -5.02 -17.98 -18.03
C PHE A 598 -5.06 -19.52 -18.04
N GLU A 599 -4.59 -20.15 -19.11
CA GLU A 599 -4.49 -21.62 -19.20
C GLU A 599 -3.58 -22.18 -18.10
N ARG A 600 -2.49 -21.47 -17.80
CA ARG A 600 -1.58 -21.83 -16.72
C ARG A 600 -2.25 -21.75 -15.36
N VAL A 601 -2.99 -20.68 -15.07
CA VAL A 601 -3.76 -20.54 -13.83
C VAL A 601 -4.75 -21.71 -13.68
N GLN A 602 -5.47 -22.07 -14.74
CA GLN A 602 -6.38 -23.22 -14.72
C GLN A 602 -5.67 -24.55 -14.40
N LYS A 603 -4.47 -24.78 -14.95
CA LYS A 603 -3.65 -25.96 -14.61
C LYS A 603 -3.21 -25.92 -13.15
N LEU A 604 -2.76 -24.77 -12.66
CA LEU A 604 -2.27 -24.58 -11.29
C LEU A 604 -3.35 -24.76 -10.22
N MET A 605 -4.63 -24.58 -10.56
CA MET A 605 -5.75 -24.92 -9.66
C MET A 605 -5.79 -26.41 -9.27
N ASN A 606 -5.17 -27.27 -10.08
CA ASN A 606 -5.06 -28.71 -9.82
C ASN A 606 -3.67 -29.11 -9.30
N HIS A 607 -2.82 -28.13 -8.99
CA HIS A 607 -1.46 -28.39 -8.52
C HIS A 607 -1.48 -29.05 -7.12
N PRO A 608 -0.63 -30.07 -6.83
CA PRO A 608 -0.64 -30.76 -5.53
C PRO A 608 -0.40 -29.84 -4.32
N LEU A 609 0.28 -28.72 -4.52
CA LEU A 609 0.56 -27.72 -3.47
C LEU A 609 -0.47 -26.59 -3.39
N PHE A 610 -1.50 -26.60 -4.24
CA PHE A 610 -2.60 -25.66 -4.18
C PHE A 610 -3.79 -26.26 -3.44
N SER A 611 -4.45 -25.46 -2.60
CA SER A 611 -5.70 -25.86 -1.94
C SER A 611 -6.58 -24.65 -1.70
N LEU A 612 -7.85 -24.75 -2.08
CA LEU A 612 -8.87 -23.72 -1.78
C LEU A 612 -9.13 -23.55 -0.27
N LYS A 613 -8.73 -24.53 0.56
CA LYS A 613 -8.90 -24.44 2.02
C LYS A 613 -7.84 -23.58 2.70
N ASN A 614 -6.72 -23.29 2.02
CA ASN A 614 -5.66 -22.45 2.57
C ASN A 614 -5.81 -21.02 2.02
N PRO A 615 -6.05 -20.01 2.87
CA PRO A 615 -6.24 -18.62 2.44
C PRO A 615 -5.03 -18.03 1.69
N ASN A 616 -3.80 -18.41 2.06
CA ASN A 616 -2.60 -17.90 1.42
C ASN A 616 -2.51 -18.41 -0.02
N LYS A 617 -2.82 -19.69 -0.26
CA LYS A 617 -2.87 -20.28 -1.61
C LYS A 617 -3.92 -19.62 -2.50
N VAL A 618 -5.13 -19.40 -1.96
CA VAL A 618 -6.21 -18.72 -2.69
C VAL A 618 -5.78 -17.31 -3.12
N ARG A 619 -5.16 -16.53 -2.22
CA ARG A 619 -4.64 -15.18 -2.55
C ARG A 619 -3.53 -15.25 -3.59
N ALA A 620 -2.60 -16.19 -3.44
CA ALA A 620 -1.42 -16.35 -4.28
C ALA A 620 -1.74 -16.72 -5.74
N LEU A 621 -2.82 -17.47 -5.98
CA LEU A 621 -3.21 -17.87 -7.33
C LEU A 621 -4.44 -17.11 -7.84
N VAL A 622 -5.58 -17.28 -7.17
CA VAL A 622 -6.87 -16.74 -7.62
C VAL A 622 -6.92 -15.22 -7.42
N GLY A 623 -6.52 -14.74 -6.25
CA GLY A 623 -6.46 -13.30 -5.95
C GLY A 623 -5.48 -12.56 -6.86
N ALA A 624 -4.30 -13.14 -7.08
CA ALA A 624 -3.28 -12.64 -7.99
C ALA A 624 -3.80 -12.57 -9.44
N PHE A 625 -4.36 -13.66 -9.97
CA PHE A 625 -4.94 -13.65 -11.32
C PHE A 625 -6.06 -12.63 -11.48
N SER A 626 -6.94 -12.51 -10.49
CA SER A 626 -8.03 -11.52 -10.52
C SER A 626 -7.54 -10.07 -10.43
N SER A 627 -6.27 -9.86 -10.06
CA SER A 627 -5.60 -8.55 -10.07
C SER A 627 -4.78 -8.32 -11.35
N ASN A 628 -4.63 -9.34 -12.20
CA ASN A 628 -4.02 -9.23 -13.51
C ASN A 628 -4.99 -8.57 -14.48
N HIS A 629 -4.91 -7.25 -14.60
CA HIS A 629 -5.94 -6.42 -15.25
C HIS A 629 -6.24 -6.87 -16.68
N PHE A 630 -5.21 -7.09 -17.49
CA PHE A 630 -5.37 -7.51 -18.89
C PHE A 630 -6.09 -8.86 -19.01
N HIS A 631 -5.56 -9.92 -18.40
CA HIS A 631 -6.12 -11.27 -18.56
C HIS A 631 -7.44 -11.48 -17.81
N PHE A 632 -7.64 -10.86 -16.64
CA PHE A 632 -8.90 -10.98 -15.92
C PHE A 632 -10.06 -10.32 -16.68
N HIS A 633 -9.78 -9.20 -17.34
CA HIS A 633 -10.74 -8.50 -18.17
C HIS A 633 -10.66 -8.90 -19.65
N ASP A 634 -10.26 -10.12 -19.98
CA ASP A 634 -10.33 -10.59 -21.37
C ASP A 634 -11.77 -10.50 -21.91
N ILE A 635 -11.91 -10.13 -23.19
CA ILE A 635 -13.21 -9.84 -23.81
C ILE A 635 -14.10 -11.09 -23.93
N SER A 636 -13.52 -12.31 -23.83
CA SER A 636 -14.30 -13.56 -23.77
C SER A 636 -15.10 -13.70 -22.47
N GLY A 637 -14.74 -12.97 -21.42
CA GLY A 637 -15.32 -13.09 -20.09
C GLY A 637 -14.88 -14.33 -19.30
N SER A 638 -13.87 -15.05 -19.79
CA SER A 638 -13.36 -16.27 -19.15
C SER A 638 -12.86 -16.04 -17.72
N GLY A 639 -12.17 -14.92 -17.46
CA GLY A 639 -11.73 -14.53 -16.12
C GLY A 639 -12.89 -14.32 -15.14
N TYR A 640 -13.98 -13.69 -15.59
CA TYR A 640 -15.18 -13.46 -14.77
C TYR A 640 -15.89 -14.77 -14.42
N GLN A 641 -16.04 -15.66 -15.40
CA GLN A 641 -16.68 -16.97 -15.19
C GLN A 641 -15.86 -17.84 -14.24
N PHE A 642 -14.53 -17.84 -14.41
CA PHE A 642 -13.60 -18.53 -13.51
C PHE A 642 -13.74 -18.04 -12.07
N LEU A 643 -13.68 -16.73 -11.85
CA LEU A 643 -13.78 -16.17 -10.50
C LEU A 643 -15.14 -16.45 -9.87
N ALA A 644 -16.24 -16.34 -10.63
CA ALA A 644 -17.58 -16.67 -10.14
C ALA A 644 -17.71 -18.14 -9.71
N GLN A 645 -17.07 -19.06 -10.44
CA GLN A 645 -17.03 -20.48 -10.06
C GLN A 645 -16.23 -20.70 -8.78
N VAL A 646 -15.06 -20.07 -8.65
CA VAL A 646 -14.26 -20.17 -7.43
C VAL A 646 -15.00 -19.56 -6.24
N ILE A 647 -15.68 -18.43 -6.42
CA ILE A 647 -16.50 -17.80 -5.38
C ILE A 647 -17.61 -18.74 -4.93
N ASP A 648 -18.32 -19.37 -5.85
CA ASP A 648 -19.36 -20.35 -5.52
C ASP A 648 -18.79 -21.49 -4.66
N GLU A 649 -17.65 -22.09 -5.02
CA GLU A 649 -17.05 -23.16 -4.21
C GLU A 649 -16.52 -22.67 -2.86
N LEU A 650 -15.84 -21.53 -2.84
CA LEU A 650 -15.13 -21.04 -1.65
C LEU A 650 -16.08 -20.47 -0.60
N ASP A 651 -17.26 -19.96 -0.97
CA ASP A 651 -18.23 -19.40 -0.03
C ASP A 651 -18.65 -20.38 1.07
N ASP A 652 -18.79 -21.67 0.73
CA ASP A 652 -19.14 -22.72 1.69
C ASP A 652 -17.98 -23.08 2.65
N VAL A 653 -16.76 -22.66 2.33
CA VAL A 653 -15.53 -22.99 3.07
C VAL A 653 -15.04 -21.79 3.88
N ASN A 654 -15.00 -20.60 3.27
CA ASN A 654 -14.41 -19.40 3.86
C ASN A 654 -15.04 -18.10 3.32
N PRO A 655 -16.23 -17.73 3.83
CA PRO A 655 -16.98 -16.53 3.41
C PRO A 655 -16.15 -15.24 3.39
N GLN A 656 -15.25 -15.05 4.35
CA GLN A 656 -14.45 -13.83 4.47
C GLN A 656 -13.48 -13.66 3.31
N ILE A 657 -12.79 -14.72 2.88
CA ILE A 657 -11.89 -14.67 1.72
C ILE A 657 -12.72 -14.52 0.44
N THR A 658 -13.86 -15.20 0.36
CA THR A 658 -14.78 -15.11 -0.78
C THR A 658 -15.33 -13.71 -0.99
N ALA A 659 -15.73 -13.01 0.08
CA ALA A 659 -16.20 -11.63 0.00
C ALA A 659 -15.10 -10.68 -0.51
N ARG A 660 -13.85 -10.87 -0.07
CA ARG A 660 -12.70 -10.10 -0.57
C ARG A 660 -12.45 -10.34 -2.06
N LEU A 661 -12.58 -11.57 -2.54
CA LEU A 661 -12.48 -11.88 -3.97
C LEU A 661 -13.61 -11.25 -4.78
N SER A 662 -14.81 -11.18 -4.20
CA SER A 662 -15.99 -10.57 -4.84
C SER A 662 -15.80 -9.07 -5.12
N ASN A 663 -14.92 -8.38 -4.38
CA ASN A 663 -14.58 -6.97 -4.61
C ASN A 663 -14.01 -6.68 -6.01
N GLN A 664 -13.57 -7.71 -6.75
CA GLN A 664 -13.07 -7.53 -8.12
C GLN A 664 -14.17 -7.12 -9.10
N PHE A 665 -15.44 -7.39 -8.79
CA PHE A 665 -16.59 -7.03 -9.62
C PHE A 665 -17.19 -5.65 -9.29
N VAL A 666 -16.77 -5.00 -8.20
CA VAL A 666 -17.35 -3.73 -7.69
C VAL A 666 -17.34 -2.60 -8.72
N ALA A 667 -16.36 -2.59 -9.64
CA ALA A 667 -16.19 -1.55 -10.65
C ALA A 667 -16.79 -1.90 -12.03
N TRP A 668 -17.65 -2.92 -12.13
CA TRP A 668 -18.11 -3.47 -13.41
C TRP A 668 -18.71 -2.44 -14.39
N LYS A 669 -19.41 -1.42 -13.88
CA LYS A 669 -20.03 -0.33 -14.68
C LYS A 669 -19.02 0.59 -15.38
N ARG A 670 -17.74 0.51 -15.04
CA ARG A 670 -16.69 1.35 -15.61
C ARG A 670 -16.13 0.83 -16.94
N TYR A 671 -16.47 -0.39 -17.35
CA TYR A 671 -15.93 -1.03 -18.55
C TYR A 671 -16.83 -0.78 -19.77
N ASP A 672 -16.42 -1.25 -20.95
CA ASP A 672 -17.28 -1.26 -22.13
C ASP A 672 -18.55 -2.12 -21.93
N THR A 673 -19.55 -1.92 -22.80
CA THR A 673 -20.85 -2.58 -22.67
C THR A 673 -20.76 -4.11 -22.68
N THR A 674 -19.84 -4.69 -23.44
CA THR A 674 -19.68 -6.15 -23.52
C THR A 674 -19.18 -6.69 -22.19
N ARG A 675 -18.12 -6.09 -21.64
CA ARG A 675 -17.58 -6.47 -20.33
C ARG A 675 -18.54 -6.17 -19.18
N GLN A 676 -19.36 -5.12 -19.28
CA GLN A 676 -20.43 -4.85 -18.32
C GLN A 676 -21.44 -6.00 -18.25
N HIS A 677 -21.93 -6.47 -19.41
CA HIS A 677 -22.86 -7.60 -19.46
C HIS A 677 -22.24 -8.87 -18.85
N LEU A 678 -21.02 -9.22 -19.25
CA LEU A 678 -20.35 -10.43 -18.76
C LEU A 678 -20.09 -10.42 -17.24
N GLN A 679 -19.68 -9.28 -16.68
CA GLN A 679 -19.48 -9.13 -15.23
C GLN A 679 -20.82 -9.13 -14.48
N LYS A 680 -21.85 -8.52 -15.05
CA LYS A 680 -23.19 -8.54 -14.45
C LYS A 680 -23.75 -9.97 -14.39
N ASP A 681 -23.61 -10.74 -15.46
CA ASP A 681 -24.05 -12.14 -15.49
C ASP A 681 -23.31 -12.98 -14.44
N ALA A 682 -22.01 -12.74 -14.23
CA ALA A 682 -21.22 -13.37 -13.18
C ALA A 682 -21.72 -13.00 -11.78
N LEU A 683 -21.99 -11.71 -11.53
CA LEU A 683 -22.55 -11.21 -10.26
C LEU A 683 -23.94 -11.81 -9.98
N GLU A 684 -24.82 -11.83 -10.97
CA GLU A 684 -26.17 -12.42 -10.84
C GLU A 684 -26.08 -13.93 -10.53
N LYS A 685 -25.19 -14.66 -11.21
CA LYS A 685 -24.94 -16.07 -10.91
C LYS A 685 -24.52 -16.30 -9.45
N ILE A 686 -23.62 -15.47 -8.92
CA ILE A 686 -23.21 -15.55 -7.50
C ILE A 686 -24.40 -15.24 -6.59
N LEU A 687 -25.17 -14.20 -6.90
CA LEU A 687 -26.32 -13.78 -6.09
C LEU A 687 -27.40 -14.88 -5.98
N TYR A 688 -27.59 -15.69 -7.03
CA TYR A 688 -28.56 -16.78 -7.06
C TYR A 688 -28.08 -18.09 -6.42
N LYS A 689 -26.88 -18.14 -5.81
CA LYS A 689 -26.44 -19.29 -5.01
C LYS A 689 -27.43 -19.54 -3.86
N GLU A 690 -27.91 -20.77 -3.73
CA GLU A 690 -28.97 -21.15 -2.76
C GLU A 690 -28.61 -20.81 -1.30
N LYS A 691 -27.33 -20.94 -0.94
CA LYS A 691 -26.80 -20.71 0.42
C LYS A 691 -25.69 -19.66 0.42
N LEU A 692 -25.94 -18.52 -0.19
CA LEU A 692 -24.97 -17.42 -0.19
C LEU A 692 -24.73 -16.88 1.22
N SER A 693 -23.46 -16.79 1.62
CA SER A 693 -23.08 -16.19 2.90
C SER A 693 -23.47 -14.71 2.99
N ARG A 694 -23.61 -14.20 4.21
CA ARG A 694 -23.90 -12.79 4.44
C ARG A 694 -22.76 -11.89 3.96
N ASP A 695 -21.52 -12.35 4.14
CA ASP A 695 -20.30 -11.68 3.71
C ASP A 695 -20.34 -11.38 2.22
N VAL A 696 -20.60 -12.40 1.39
CA VAL A 696 -20.65 -12.28 -0.08
C VAL A 696 -21.92 -11.59 -0.55
N TYR A 697 -23.07 -11.88 0.06
CA TYR A 697 -24.33 -11.23 -0.26
C TYR A 697 -24.23 -9.71 -0.16
N GLU A 698 -23.63 -9.18 0.92
CA GLU A 698 -23.50 -7.73 1.10
C GLU A 698 -22.73 -7.07 -0.06
N VAL A 699 -21.59 -7.65 -0.46
CA VAL A 699 -20.73 -7.11 -1.53
C VAL A 699 -21.42 -7.20 -2.88
N VAL A 700 -21.95 -8.37 -3.24
CA VAL A 700 -22.58 -8.62 -4.55
C VAL A 700 -23.86 -7.81 -4.70
N ASN A 701 -24.70 -7.78 -3.67
CA ASN A 701 -25.96 -7.04 -3.70
C ASN A 701 -25.73 -5.54 -3.82
N LYS A 702 -24.80 -4.95 -3.05
CA LYS A 702 -24.44 -3.54 -3.20
C LYS A 702 -23.89 -3.25 -4.60
N SER A 703 -23.03 -4.12 -5.14
CA SER A 703 -22.44 -3.96 -6.47
C SER A 703 -23.45 -3.97 -7.62
N LEU A 704 -24.52 -4.77 -7.52
CA LEU A 704 -25.57 -4.81 -8.55
C LEU A 704 -26.50 -3.59 -8.50
N HIS A 705 -26.68 -2.98 -7.33
CA HIS A 705 -27.66 -1.91 -7.11
C HIS A 705 -27.08 -0.49 -6.97
N SER A 706 -25.75 -0.34 -6.92
CA SER A 706 -25.05 0.95 -6.82
C SER A 706 -25.03 1.77 -8.09
#